data_AF-A0A951CTR6-F1
#
_entry.id   AF-A0A951CTR6-F1
#
_cell.length_a   1.000
_cell.length_b   1.000
_cell.length_c   1.000
_cell.angle_alpha   90.00
_cell.angle_beta   90.00
_cell.angle_gamma   90.00
#
_symmetry.space_group_name_H-M   'P 1'
#
loop_
_entity.id
_entity.type
_entity.pdbx_description
1 polymer ?
#
loop_
_entity_poly.entity_id
_entity_poly.type
_entity_poly.pdbx_seq_one_letter_code
_entity_poly.pdbx_strand_id
1 'polypeptide(L)'
;MHRVALFLLALPLAADDGTWLFNQFPAETVKQKYNFGVSPGFLDNLRLASVRVAGGSGAFVSPNGLLLTNQHLITGCLSKLSDSQHDFIKDGFYAPTREGELACPGLEASVLIAMEDVTKQVKAAAKDNTPAAQALQQRNAAIARIEQECASKLHDRCSVVKLFSGGRYDLYQYKTYSDLRLVFAPENDLAFFGRTRDSITYLRYGLDIAVLRAYENGKPAETTHFLKWSRESVKEDDVVFSAGNPAPTLRSATSAQLTFYRDTQLPLTVSRLQARIKTLGDFAAQNPKSRDAVESVLSGVLAGYKASAGLLIGLRDDRLVARKTNFEGKIRRAVLADSKLGADANKVWDDVSNAYKNWTPYEKPYQIIEDQPAPGSALFRAAREIVRGSAPDSSYPAAANEALEIALVAEYLEELKNLGDKEAPVKTILNGKSPMEAAEAAVKSTDAMLRLAMLLEEPARRLHKKHDDIIGSLETSAAEKIAQYRFKLFGASDYPDATGTPRVKFGVVKGYIDRAGVAMPAKSSFGGLYYRNGNQGPYQVPQRWVDAKGSLNLSEALDFVSTCDIGGGDPGSPAVNRAGELVGITFDGNLESLPDVYLYSDEQARAVHVSVDGIFEALKKVYKATTLLEELGARPR
;
A
#
# COMPACT_ATOMS: atom_id res chain seq x y z
N MET A 1 29.50 14.68 -51.43
CA MET A 1 28.10 14.83 -50.97
C MET A 1 27.52 13.46 -50.68
N HIS A 2 27.56 12.98 -49.43
CA HIS A 2 26.84 11.77 -49.01
C HIS A 2 26.08 12.13 -47.73
N ARG A 3 24.77 12.33 -47.86
CA ARG A 3 23.85 12.57 -46.75
C ARG A 3 23.57 11.23 -46.08
N VAL A 4 24.06 11.05 -44.86
CA VAL A 4 23.61 9.96 -43.97
C VAL A 4 22.24 10.36 -43.44
N ALA A 5 21.21 9.61 -43.82
CA ALA A 5 19.85 9.77 -43.33
C ALA A 5 19.80 9.26 -41.88
N LEU A 6 19.52 10.18 -40.95
CA LEU A 6 19.27 9.88 -39.55
C LEU A 6 17.88 9.22 -39.45
N PHE A 7 17.83 7.89 -39.43
CA PHE A 7 16.62 7.15 -39.07
C PHE A 7 16.35 7.36 -37.58
N LEU A 8 15.48 8.32 -37.26
CA LEU A 8 14.80 8.38 -35.97
C LEU A 8 13.92 7.12 -35.87
N LEU A 9 14.39 6.11 -35.15
CA LEU A 9 13.57 5.02 -34.66
C LEU A 9 12.43 5.63 -33.83
N ALA A 10 11.22 5.65 -34.38
CA ALA A 10 10.01 5.90 -33.62
C ALA A 10 9.90 4.80 -32.54
N LEU A 11 10.27 5.13 -31.31
CA LEU A 11 10.00 4.28 -30.16
C LEU A 11 8.47 4.21 -30.02
N PRO A 12 7.84 3.02 -29.93
CA PRO A 12 6.45 2.95 -29.49
C PRO A 12 6.44 3.44 -28.03
N LEU A 13 5.78 4.57 -27.79
CA LEU A 13 6.13 5.55 -26.75
C LEU A 13 5.00 5.85 -25.76
N ALA A 14 3.97 5.00 -25.70
CA ALA A 14 2.95 5.11 -24.66
C ALA A 14 3.18 4.01 -23.62
N ALA A 15 3.36 4.40 -22.37
CA ALA A 15 3.03 3.49 -21.29
C ALA A 15 1.50 3.35 -21.35
N ASP A 16 0.98 2.22 -21.85
CA ASP A 16 -0.46 2.11 -22.13
C ASP A 16 -1.30 2.03 -20.86
N ASP A 17 -0.75 1.54 -19.75
CA ASP A 17 -1.43 1.36 -18.45
C ASP A 17 -0.47 1.76 -17.31
N GLY A 18 -1.00 2.39 -16.25
CA GLY A 18 -0.17 2.96 -15.19
C GLY A 18 -0.93 3.76 -14.11
N THR A 19 -0.18 4.30 -13.14
CA THR A 19 -0.71 5.16 -12.06
C THR A 19 -0.61 6.64 -12.41
N TRP A 20 -1.57 7.16 -13.16
CA TRP A 20 -1.54 8.51 -13.74
C TRP A 20 -1.91 9.61 -12.75
N LEU A 21 -1.31 10.79 -12.94
CA LEU A 21 -1.80 12.01 -12.28
C LEU A 21 -3.08 12.48 -12.99
N PHE A 22 -4.03 13.03 -12.23
CA PHE A 22 -5.26 13.58 -12.80
C PHE A 22 -5.01 14.72 -13.81
N ASN A 23 -4.01 15.56 -13.55
CA ASN A 23 -3.61 16.66 -14.43
C ASN A 23 -2.68 16.24 -15.59
N GLN A 24 -2.32 14.96 -15.68
CA GLN A 24 -1.50 14.39 -16.76
C GLN A 24 -2.09 13.07 -17.29
N PHE A 25 -3.41 12.92 -17.22
CA PHE A 25 -4.10 11.70 -17.64
C PHE A 25 -4.01 11.47 -19.17
N PRO A 26 -3.74 10.25 -19.66
CA PRO A 26 -3.48 9.97 -21.07
C PRO A 26 -4.80 9.74 -21.83
N ALA A 27 -5.67 10.76 -21.89
CA ALA A 27 -7.01 10.64 -22.46
C ALA A 27 -7.02 10.13 -23.91
N GLU A 28 -6.04 10.54 -24.73
CA GLU A 28 -5.91 10.08 -26.11
C GLU A 28 -5.54 8.59 -26.22
N THR A 29 -4.66 8.10 -25.34
CA THR A 29 -4.33 6.66 -25.27
C THR A 29 -5.57 5.84 -24.91
N VAL A 30 -6.34 6.30 -23.91
CA VAL A 30 -7.60 5.64 -23.53
C VAL A 30 -8.61 5.65 -24.68
N LYS A 31 -8.72 6.76 -25.40
CA LYS A 31 -9.59 6.88 -26.57
C LYS A 31 -9.19 5.91 -27.67
N GLN A 32 -7.90 5.78 -27.97
CA GLN A 32 -7.40 4.86 -28.99
C GLN A 32 -7.60 3.39 -28.59
N LYS A 33 -7.31 3.04 -27.33
CA LYS A 33 -7.35 1.66 -26.82
C LYS A 33 -8.78 1.17 -26.56
N TYR A 34 -9.64 2.03 -26.04
CA TYR A 34 -10.95 1.65 -25.51
C TYR A 34 -12.14 2.34 -26.20
N ASN A 35 -11.88 3.14 -27.22
CA ASN A 35 -12.88 3.93 -27.93
C ASN A 35 -13.74 4.79 -26.98
N PHE A 36 -13.12 5.35 -25.95
CA PHE A 36 -13.79 6.17 -24.94
C PHE A 36 -13.05 7.49 -24.72
N GLY A 37 -13.72 8.61 -25.00
CA GLY A 37 -13.20 9.93 -24.74
C GLY A 37 -13.39 10.32 -23.28
N VAL A 38 -12.31 10.31 -22.51
CA VAL A 38 -12.33 10.76 -21.10
C VAL A 38 -12.36 12.29 -21.06
N SER A 39 -13.45 12.86 -20.55
CA SER A 39 -13.60 14.31 -20.43
C SER A 39 -12.94 14.86 -19.17
N PRO A 40 -12.55 16.15 -19.14
CA PRO A 40 -12.07 16.79 -17.92
C PRO A 40 -13.08 16.70 -16.76
N GLY A 41 -14.38 16.88 -17.05
CA GLY A 41 -15.44 16.77 -16.04
C GLY A 41 -15.58 15.37 -15.44
N PHE A 42 -15.32 14.31 -16.22
CA PHE A 42 -15.24 12.94 -15.70
C PHE A 42 -14.11 12.80 -14.67
N LEU A 43 -12.90 13.27 -15.02
CA LEU A 43 -11.73 13.21 -14.15
C LEU A 43 -11.90 14.07 -12.91
N ASP A 44 -12.49 15.26 -13.04
CA ASP A 44 -12.77 16.16 -11.92
C ASP A 44 -13.77 15.55 -10.95
N ASN A 45 -14.87 14.98 -11.44
CA ASN A 45 -15.83 14.33 -10.55
C ASN A 45 -15.21 13.12 -9.84
N LEU A 46 -14.45 12.28 -10.56
CA LEU A 46 -13.77 11.13 -9.96
C LEU A 46 -12.76 11.59 -8.89
N ARG A 47 -11.95 12.61 -9.18
CA ARG A 47 -10.97 13.19 -8.24
C ARG A 47 -11.63 13.75 -6.99
N LEU A 48 -12.71 14.52 -7.16
CA LEU A 48 -13.40 15.22 -6.06
C LEU A 48 -14.30 14.30 -5.24
N ALA A 49 -14.72 13.16 -5.80
CA ALA A 49 -15.43 12.13 -5.06
C ALA A 49 -14.50 11.14 -4.35
N SER A 50 -13.28 10.92 -4.85
CA SER A 50 -12.29 10.04 -4.22
C SER A 50 -11.66 10.67 -2.97
N VAL A 51 -11.49 9.86 -1.93
CA VAL A 51 -10.90 10.26 -0.66
C VAL A 51 -9.66 9.44 -0.33
N ARG A 52 -8.75 10.04 0.44
CA ARG A 52 -7.74 9.33 1.23
C ARG A 52 -8.28 9.17 2.65
N VAL A 53 -8.28 7.95 3.19
CA VAL A 53 -8.79 7.63 4.54
C VAL A 53 -8.00 6.48 5.15
N ALA A 54 -7.61 6.59 6.43
CA ALA A 54 -6.91 5.55 7.19
C ALA A 54 -5.69 4.89 6.49
N GLY A 55 -4.90 5.67 5.75
CA GLY A 55 -3.74 5.13 5.01
C GLY A 55 -4.09 4.39 3.71
N GLY A 56 -5.38 4.23 3.40
CA GLY A 56 -5.91 3.76 2.13
C GLY A 56 -6.76 4.81 1.42
N SER A 57 -7.77 4.35 0.70
CA SER A 57 -8.63 5.13 -0.18
C SER A 57 -10.11 4.96 0.16
N GLY A 58 -10.97 5.73 -0.49
CA GLY A 58 -12.42 5.67 -0.37
C GLY A 58 -13.10 6.52 -1.44
N ALA A 59 -14.42 6.60 -1.41
CA ALA A 59 -15.16 7.59 -2.19
C ALA A 59 -16.45 8.04 -1.52
N PHE A 60 -16.83 9.30 -1.73
CA PHE A 60 -18.19 9.77 -1.46
C PHE A 60 -19.18 9.12 -2.43
N VAL A 61 -20.28 8.59 -1.87
CA VAL A 61 -21.31 7.81 -2.58
C VAL A 61 -22.73 8.33 -2.34
N SER A 62 -22.87 9.45 -1.62
CA SER A 62 -24.14 10.18 -1.49
C SER A 62 -23.88 11.69 -1.43
N PRO A 63 -24.92 12.54 -1.62
CA PRO A 63 -24.79 13.99 -1.44
C PRO A 63 -24.73 14.45 0.01
N ASN A 64 -24.91 13.54 0.98
CA ASN A 64 -24.91 13.84 2.42
C ASN A 64 -23.73 13.18 3.14
N GLY A 65 -22.57 13.13 2.48
CA GLY A 65 -21.33 12.73 3.12
C GLY A 65 -21.14 11.23 3.35
N LEU A 66 -21.98 10.34 2.80
CA LEU A 66 -21.68 8.90 2.86
C LEU A 66 -20.41 8.60 2.08
N LEU A 67 -19.51 7.88 2.73
CA LEU A 67 -18.18 7.52 2.26
C LEU A 67 -18.03 6.01 2.31
N LEU A 68 -17.77 5.38 1.17
CA LEU A 68 -17.47 3.95 1.05
C LEU A 68 -15.94 3.74 1.07
N THR A 69 -15.48 2.80 1.88
CA THR A 69 -14.09 2.36 1.98
C THR A 69 -14.05 0.86 2.33
N ASN A 70 -12.92 0.31 2.74
CA ASN A 70 -12.82 -1.08 3.21
C ASN A 70 -12.91 -1.20 4.73
N GLN A 71 -13.36 -2.35 5.22
CA GLN A 71 -13.46 -2.63 6.65
C GLN A 71 -12.08 -2.70 7.30
N HIS A 72 -11.11 -3.33 6.64
CA HIS A 72 -9.78 -3.50 7.23
C HIS A 72 -9.08 -2.15 7.53
N LEU A 73 -9.40 -1.11 6.76
CA LEU A 73 -8.88 0.25 6.97
C LEU A 73 -9.44 0.91 8.24
N ILE A 74 -10.64 0.53 8.68
CA ILE A 74 -11.30 1.11 9.85
C ILE A 74 -11.31 0.19 11.08
N THR A 75 -10.57 -0.91 11.05
CA THR A 75 -10.42 -1.85 12.18
C THR A 75 -10.02 -1.14 13.48
N GLY A 76 -9.15 -0.14 13.39
CA GLY A 76 -8.79 0.71 14.52
C GLY A 76 -9.96 1.54 15.09
N CYS A 77 -10.91 1.97 14.26
CA CYS A 77 -12.15 2.60 14.73
C CYS A 77 -13.06 1.58 15.41
N LEU A 78 -13.32 0.44 14.76
CA LEU A 78 -14.18 -0.62 15.30
C LEU A 78 -13.67 -1.10 16.66
N SER A 79 -12.36 -1.37 16.78
CA SER A 79 -11.75 -1.80 18.05
C SER A 79 -11.88 -0.76 19.17
N LYS A 80 -11.81 0.54 18.85
CA LYS A 80 -11.96 1.62 19.86
C LYS A 80 -13.40 1.83 20.28
N LEU A 81 -14.35 1.49 19.41
CA LEU A 81 -15.79 1.57 19.69
C LEU A 81 -16.33 0.34 20.42
N SER A 82 -15.67 -0.81 20.28
CA SER A 82 -16.02 -2.04 21.01
C SER A 82 -15.84 -1.88 22.52
N ASP A 83 -16.68 -2.57 23.29
CA ASP A 83 -16.63 -2.65 24.75
C ASP A 83 -16.91 -4.07 25.24
N SER A 84 -17.20 -4.24 26.55
CA SER A 84 -17.49 -5.57 27.11
C SER A 84 -18.83 -6.17 26.67
N GLN A 85 -19.72 -5.36 26.10
CA GLN A 85 -21.06 -5.74 25.65
C GLN A 85 -21.16 -5.85 24.12
N HIS A 86 -20.37 -5.05 23.39
CA HIS A 86 -20.42 -4.97 21.93
C HIS A 86 -19.03 -5.16 21.34
N ASP A 87 -18.85 -6.18 20.51
CA ASP A 87 -17.62 -6.39 19.75
C ASP A 87 -17.89 -6.12 18.25
N PHE A 88 -17.70 -4.88 17.81
CA PHE A 88 -18.00 -4.49 16.43
C PHE A 88 -17.05 -5.11 15.39
N ILE A 89 -15.89 -5.64 15.79
CA ILE A 89 -15.03 -6.42 14.89
C ILE A 89 -15.70 -7.77 14.61
N LYS A 90 -16.24 -8.41 15.64
CA LYS A 90 -16.87 -9.73 15.54
C LYS A 90 -18.29 -9.68 15.00
N ASP A 91 -19.10 -8.73 15.47
CA ASP A 91 -20.55 -8.70 15.25
C ASP A 91 -20.95 -7.81 14.07
N GLY A 92 -20.01 -7.00 13.57
CA GLY A 92 -20.27 -5.93 12.61
C GLY A 92 -21.09 -4.79 13.23
N PHE A 93 -21.50 -3.84 12.41
CA PHE A 93 -22.25 -2.65 12.83
C PHE A 93 -23.16 -2.14 11.72
N TYR A 94 -24.35 -1.64 12.09
CA TYR A 94 -25.24 -0.89 11.20
C TYR A 94 -26.06 0.15 11.98
N ALA A 95 -25.97 1.42 11.58
CA ALA A 95 -26.80 2.51 12.07
C ALA A 95 -27.98 2.78 11.11
N PRO A 96 -29.23 2.47 11.47
CA PRO A 96 -30.39 2.73 10.61
C PRO A 96 -30.77 4.22 10.55
N THR A 97 -30.34 5.03 11.53
CA THR A 97 -30.58 6.47 11.62
C THR A 97 -29.28 7.22 11.87
N ARG A 98 -29.25 8.53 11.56
CA ARG A 98 -28.07 9.39 11.71
C ARG A 98 -27.62 9.52 13.17
N GLU A 99 -28.56 9.52 14.09
CA GLU A 99 -28.30 9.61 15.54
C GLU A 99 -27.62 8.35 16.07
N GLY A 100 -27.76 7.21 15.39
CA GLY A 100 -27.10 5.96 15.73
C GLY A 100 -25.67 5.84 15.18
N GLU A 101 -25.21 6.78 14.34
CA GLU A 101 -23.86 6.75 13.77
C GLU A 101 -22.80 7.07 14.83
N LEU A 102 -21.76 6.23 14.92
CA LEU A 102 -20.75 6.32 15.98
C LEU A 102 -19.50 7.05 15.51
N ALA A 103 -19.05 8.09 16.20
CA ALA A 103 -17.84 8.82 15.84
C ALA A 103 -16.59 7.93 15.93
N CYS A 104 -15.74 7.93 14.90
CA CYS A 104 -14.47 7.22 14.86
C CYS A 104 -13.33 8.12 15.37
N PRO A 105 -12.82 7.95 16.60
CA PRO A 105 -11.88 8.91 17.18
C PRO A 105 -10.52 8.89 16.47
N GLY A 106 -10.11 10.07 15.98
CA GLY A 106 -8.83 10.26 15.29
C GLY A 106 -8.81 9.75 13.84
N LEU A 107 -9.95 9.33 13.29
CA LEU A 107 -10.07 8.97 11.89
C LEU A 107 -10.36 10.21 11.05
N GLU A 108 -9.57 10.43 10.00
CA GLU A 108 -9.75 11.56 9.08
C GLU A 108 -9.83 11.07 7.63
N ALA A 109 -10.54 11.85 6.80
CA ALA A 109 -10.54 11.70 5.35
C ALA A 109 -10.12 13.01 4.68
N SER A 110 -9.50 12.91 3.51
CA SER A 110 -9.13 14.10 2.72
C SER A 110 -9.41 13.91 1.23
N VAL A 111 -9.89 14.97 0.58
CA VAL A 111 -10.17 15.05 -0.86
C VAL A 111 -9.15 15.97 -1.52
N LEU A 112 -8.56 15.57 -2.65
CA LEU A 112 -7.70 16.45 -3.45
C LEU A 112 -8.57 17.42 -4.26
N ILE A 113 -8.57 18.70 -3.86
CA ILE A 113 -9.43 19.73 -4.47
C ILE A 113 -8.73 20.53 -5.57
N ALA A 114 -7.40 20.67 -5.53
CA ALA A 114 -6.63 21.34 -6.58
C ALA A 114 -5.18 20.83 -6.65
N MET A 115 -4.57 20.97 -7.83
CA MET A 115 -3.15 20.70 -8.09
C MET A 115 -2.54 21.86 -8.88
N GLU A 116 -1.38 22.33 -8.47
CA GLU A 116 -0.64 23.41 -9.15
C GLU A 116 0.82 23.03 -9.36
N ASP A 117 1.36 23.21 -10.57
CA ASP A 117 2.79 23.00 -10.83
C ASP A 117 3.62 24.15 -10.26
N VAL A 118 4.34 23.88 -9.17
CA VAL A 118 5.22 24.82 -8.47
C VAL A 118 6.71 24.54 -8.73
N THR A 119 7.02 23.73 -9.76
CA THR A 119 8.38 23.28 -10.08
C THR A 119 9.35 24.45 -10.23
N LYS A 120 8.93 25.52 -10.92
CA LYS A 120 9.77 26.71 -11.10
C LYS A 120 10.09 27.41 -9.79
N GLN A 121 9.09 27.53 -8.90
CA GLN A 121 9.25 28.19 -7.60
C GLN A 121 10.21 27.41 -6.70
N VAL A 122 10.04 26.08 -6.64
CA VAL A 122 10.91 25.19 -5.85
C VAL A 122 12.33 25.17 -6.40
N LYS A 123 12.50 25.00 -7.71
CA LYS A 123 13.85 24.91 -8.32
C LYS A 123 14.61 26.24 -8.28
N ALA A 124 13.93 27.38 -8.36
CA ALA A 124 14.56 28.69 -8.27
C ALA A 124 15.21 28.97 -6.89
N ALA A 125 14.87 28.20 -5.85
CA ALA A 125 15.43 28.36 -4.51
C ALA A 125 16.91 27.94 -4.42
N ALA A 126 17.39 27.08 -5.31
CA ALA A 126 18.77 26.63 -5.37
C ALA A 126 19.40 26.93 -6.74
N LYS A 127 20.56 27.60 -6.75
CA LYS A 127 21.32 27.86 -7.99
C LYS A 127 21.99 26.58 -8.47
N ASP A 128 22.26 26.46 -9.77
CA ASP A 128 22.82 25.25 -10.40
C ASP A 128 24.15 24.77 -9.79
N ASN A 129 24.95 25.67 -9.21
CA ASN A 129 26.24 25.37 -8.59
C ASN A 129 26.20 25.21 -7.06
N THR A 130 25.02 25.23 -6.44
CA THR A 130 24.89 25.01 -4.99
C THR A 130 25.23 23.55 -4.66
N PRO A 131 26.06 23.26 -3.64
CA PRO A 131 26.31 21.90 -3.19
C PRO A 131 25.01 21.12 -2.92
N ALA A 132 24.95 19.85 -3.29
CA ALA A 132 23.71 19.07 -3.30
C ALA A 132 22.92 19.10 -1.96
N ALA A 133 23.61 18.97 -0.83
CA ALA A 133 22.99 19.02 0.50
C ALA A 133 22.37 20.40 0.80
N GLN A 134 23.07 21.48 0.45
CA GLN A 134 22.57 22.84 0.63
C GLN A 134 21.43 23.16 -0.34
N ALA A 135 21.51 22.67 -1.58
CA ALA A 135 20.45 22.80 -2.58
C ALA A 135 19.17 22.07 -2.14
N LEU A 136 19.30 20.91 -1.50
CA LEU A 136 18.17 20.19 -0.92
C LEU A 136 17.54 20.98 0.23
N GLN A 137 18.37 21.51 1.15
CA GLN A 137 17.88 22.34 2.26
C GLN A 137 17.13 23.59 1.76
N GLN A 138 17.66 24.28 0.75
CA GLN A 138 17.03 25.46 0.14
C GLN A 138 15.69 25.11 -0.52
N ARG A 139 15.62 23.99 -1.25
CA ARG A 139 14.38 23.49 -1.85
C ARG A 139 13.34 23.12 -0.79
N ASN A 140 13.75 22.44 0.28
CA ASN A 140 12.86 22.08 1.39
C ASN A 140 12.31 23.33 2.09
N ALA A 141 13.13 24.37 2.28
CA ALA A 141 12.67 25.63 2.85
C ALA A 141 11.67 26.36 1.92
N ALA A 142 11.86 26.30 0.60
CA ALA A 142 10.91 26.84 -0.36
C ALA A 142 9.58 26.05 -0.35
N ILE A 143 9.65 24.72 -0.30
CA ILE A 143 8.48 23.85 -0.17
C ILE A 143 7.68 24.22 1.09
N ALA A 144 8.33 24.28 2.25
CA ALA A 144 7.66 24.62 3.51
C ALA A 144 6.96 25.99 3.45
N ARG A 145 7.57 26.98 2.78
CA ARG A 145 6.96 28.29 2.57
C ARG A 145 5.72 28.21 1.68
N ILE A 146 5.81 27.53 0.54
CA ILE A 146 4.68 27.35 -0.41
C ILE A 146 3.51 26.66 0.30
N GLU A 147 3.78 25.60 1.06
CA GLU A 147 2.77 24.87 1.83
C GLU A 147 2.12 25.76 2.90
N GLN A 148 2.92 26.52 3.65
CA GLN A 148 2.43 27.43 4.69
C GLN A 148 1.56 28.56 4.10
N GLU A 149 2.00 29.17 3.00
CA GLU A 149 1.24 30.21 2.30
C GLU A 149 -0.10 29.67 1.79
N CYS A 150 -0.09 28.47 1.20
CA CYS A 150 -1.30 27.80 0.74
C CYS A 150 -2.26 27.47 1.91
N ALA A 151 -1.75 26.81 2.95
CA ALA A 151 -2.55 26.41 4.11
C ALA A 151 -3.17 27.61 4.84
N SER A 152 -2.47 28.75 4.88
CA SER A 152 -2.99 29.99 5.47
C SER A 152 -4.18 30.58 4.71
N LYS A 153 -4.24 30.39 3.40
CA LYS A 153 -5.32 30.88 2.52
C LYS A 153 -6.49 29.90 2.45
N LEU A 154 -6.17 28.61 2.36
CA LEU A 154 -7.17 27.55 2.25
C LEU A 154 -7.84 27.23 3.58
N HIS A 155 -7.14 27.51 4.70
CA HIS A 155 -7.52 27.05 6.04
C HIS A 155 -7.66 25.53 6.13
N ASP A 156 -6.87 24.82 5.33
CA ASP A 156 -6.85 23.35 5.25
C ASP A 156 -5.44 22.90 4.82
N ARG A 157 -5.30 21.61 4.51
CA ARG A 157 -4.02 20.96 4.23
C ARG A 157 -3.54 21.25 2.81
N CYS A 158 -2.31 21.75 2.71
CA CYS A 158 -1.57 21.79 1.46
C CYS A 158 -0.28 20.98 1.56
N SER A 159 0.14 20.34 0.48
CA SER A 159 1.41 19.61 0.43
C SER A 159 2.03 19.63 -0.95
N VAL A 160 3.33 19.93 -1.04
CA VAL A 160 4.09 19.83 -2.28
C VAL A 160 4.55 18.39 -2.49
N VAL A 161 4.06 17.78 -3.57
CA VAL A 161 4.39 16.42 -3.96
C VAL A 161 5.59 16.46 -4.91
N LYS A 162 6.65 15.74 -4.53
CA LYS A 162 7.81 15.50 -5.39
C LYS A 162 7.49 14.40 -6.41
N LEU A 163 7.45 14.75 -7.68
CA LEU A 163 7.12 13.85 -8.80
C LEU A 163 8.36 13.63 -9.69
N PHE A 164 8.42 12.49 -10.37
CA PHE A 164 9.56 12.10 -11.23
C PHE A 164 10.90 12.31 -10.50
N SER A 165 10.99 11.84 -9.25
CA SER A 165 12.16 12.00 -8.37
C SER A 165 12.72 13.42 -8.24
N GLY A 166 11.89 14.47 -8.38
CA GLY A 166 12.32 15.88 -8.34
C GLY A 166 12.41 16.55 -9.72
N GLY A 167 12.04 15.82 -10.78
CA GLY A 167 11.79 16.39 -12.10
C GLY A 167 10.68 17.45 -12.07
N ARG A 168 9.65 17.23 -11.26
CA ARG A 168 8.46 18.08 -11.11
C ARG A 168 8.02 18.16 -9.64
N TYR A 169 7.43 19.28 -9.25
CA TYR A 169 6.85 19.51 -7.94
C TYR A 169 5.45 20.12 -8.10
N ASP A 170 4.43 19.43 -7.60
CA ASP A 170 3.05 19.91 -7.66
C ASP A 170 2.54 20.20 -6.23
N LEU A 171 2.00 21.39 -6.01
CA LEU A 171 1.27 21.76 -4.79
C LEU A 171 -0.13 21.15 -4.83
N TYR A 172 -0.41 20.25 -3.91
CA TYR A 172 -1.70 19.61 -3.74
C TYR A 172 -2.45 20.31 -2.62
N GLN A 173 -3.70 20.66 -2.89
CA GLN A 173 -4.62 21.28 -1.93
C GLN A 173 -5.67 20.26 -1.56
N TYR A 174 -5.90 20.07 -0.27
CA TYR A 174 -6.85 19.08 0.24
C TYR A 174 -7.97 19.76 1.04
N LYS A 175 -9.18 19.21 0.93
CA LYS A 175 -10.23 19.41 1.92
C LYS A 175 -10.21 18.26 2.91
N THR A 176 -10.14 18.54 4.20
CA THR A 176 -10.06 17.52 5.28
C THR A 176 -11.39 17.41 6.05
N TYR A 177 -11.77 16.18 6.39
CA TYR A 177 -12.93 15.85 7.22
C TYR A 177 -12.44 15.08 8.45
N SER A 178 -12.62 15.67 9.64
CA SER A 178 -12.14 15.12 10.91
C SER A 178 -13.25 14.53 11.81
N ASP A 179 -14.52 14.79 11.50
CA ASP A 179 -15.67 14.10 12.12
C ASP A 179 -16.19 13.05 11.13
N LEU A 180 -15.63 11.84 11.25
CA LEU A 180 -16.09 10.66 10.52
C LEU A 180 -16.84 9.74 11.46
N ARG A 181 -18.03 9.32 11.06
CA ARG A 181 -18.88 8.44 11.85
C ARG A 181 -19.15 7.13 11.14
N LEU A 182 -19.09 6.03 11.87
CA LEU A 182 -19.40 4.69 11.39
C LEU A 182 -20.91 4.56 11.12
N VAL A 183 -21.24 4.14 9.90
CA VAL A 183 -22.61 3.85 9.46
C VAL A 183 -22.82 2.35 9.30
N PHE A 184 -21.85 1.67 8.67
CA PHE A 184 -21.92 0.23 8.42
C PHE A 184 -20.53 -0.40 8.38
N ALA A 185 -20.40 -1.59 8.97
CA ALA A 185 -19.29 -2.51 8.75
C ALA A 185 -19.79 -3.96 8.89
N PRO A 186 -19.41 -4.89 8.01
CA PRO A 186 -19.70 -6.31 8.18
C PRO A 186 -18.76 -6.91 9.25
N GLU A 187 -19.07 -8.14 9.67
CA GLU A 187 -18.20 -8.92 10.54
C GLU A 187 -16.82 -9.11 9.91
N ASN A 188 -15.76 -9.06 10.72
CA ASN A 188 -14.40 -9.23 10.23
C ASN A 188 -14.15 -10.61 9.60
N ASP A 189 -14.83 -11.66 10.09
CA ASP A 189 -14.76 -12.99 9.47
C ASP A 189 -15.33 -12.99 8.03
N LEU A 190 -16.23 -12.06 7.70
CA LEU A 190 -16.72 -11.88 6.32
C LEU A 190 -15.87 -10.91 5.52
N ALA A 191 -15.49 -9.76 6.11
CA ALA A 191 -14.65 -8.79 5.42
C ALA A 191 -13.30 -9.40 5.03
N PHE A 192 -12.70 -10.15 5.95
CA PHE A 192 -11.43 -10.81 5.78
C PHE A 192 -11.60 -12.33 5.68
N PHE A 193 -12.61 -12.78 4.92
CA PHE A 193 -12.88 -14.20 4.70
C PHE A 193 -11.66 -14.92 4.11
N GLY A 194 -11.25 -16.03 4.74
CA GLY A 194 -10.02 -16.75 4.40
C GLY A 194 -8.74 -16.13 5.00
N ARG A 195 -8.86 -15.00 5.72
CA ARG A 195 -7.79 -14.30 6.46
C ARG A 195 -6.52 -14.11 5.63
N THR A 196 -5.37 -14.07 6.30
CA THR A 196 -4.05 -13.93 5.65
C THR A 196 -3.77 -15.05 4.65
N ARG A 197 -4.45 -16.20 4.72
CA ARG A 197 -4.29 -17.27 3.72
C ARG A 197 -4.80 -16.86 2.34
N ASP A 198 -5.98 -16.24 2.26
CA ASP A 198 -6.58 -15.81 0.99
C ASP A 198 -6.21 -14.36 0.62
N SER A 199 -5.66 -13.56 1.55
CA SER A 199 -5.10 -12.24 1.23
C SER A 199 -4.00 -12.32 0.15
N ILE A 200 -4.00 -11.33 -0.76
CA ILE A 200 -3.10 -11.24 -1.92
C ILE A 200 -3.17 -12.50 -2.80
N THR A 201 -4.38 -13.04 -2.97
CA THR A 201 -4.68 -14.15 -3.87
C THR A 201 -6.07 -13.97 -4.47
N TYR A 202 -6.41 -14.78 -5.47
CA TYR A 202 -7.75 -14.85 -6.06
C TYR A 202 -8.03 -16.30 -6.50
N LEU A 203 -9.25 -16.85 -6.41
CA LEU A 203 -10.56 -16.28 -6.06
C LEU A 203 -10.70 -15.75 -4.62
N ARG A 204 -11.44 -14.64 -4.49
CA ARG A 204 -11.81 -14.03 -3.21
C ARG A 204 -13.32 -14.04 -2.98
N TYR A 205 -13.70 -13.96 -1.71
CA TYR A 205 -15.08 -14.02 -1.25
C TYR A 205 -15.31 -13.10 -0.03
N GLY A 206 -14.57 -11.99 0.04
CA GLY A 206 -14.59 -11.10 1.19
C GLY A 206 -15.51 -9.92 0.95
N LEU A 207 -16.48 -9.67 1.84
CA LEU A 207 -17.26 -8.43 1.78
C LEU A 207 -16.49 -7.29 2.48
N ASP A 208 -15.31 -6.94 1.95
CA ASP A 208 -14.41 -5.99 2.59
C ASP A 208 -14.82 -4.54 2.32
N ILE A 209 -15.90 -4.10 2.99
CA ILE A 209 -16.43 -2.74 2.87
C ILE A 209 -16.69 -2.13 4.23
N ALA A 210 -16.62 -0.82 4.32
CA ALA A 210 -17.19 -0.04 5.39
C ALA A 210 -17.84 1.21 4.83
N VAL A 211 -18.92 1.64 5.48
CA VAL A 211 -19.57 2.92 5.19
C VAL A 211 -19.38 3.82 6.39
N LEU A 212 -18.80 4.98 6.13
CA LEU A 212 -18.68 6.09 7.05
C LEU A 212 -19.57 7.24 6.57
N ARG A 213 -19.79 8.23 7.43
CA ARG A 213 -20.34 9.53 7.05
C ARG A 213 -19.43 10.64 7.54
N ALA A 214 -19.09 11.56 6.65
CA ALA A 214 -18.41 12.79 7.02
C ALA A 214 -19.40 13.82 7.56
N TYR A 215 -19.00 14.50 8.62
CA TYR A 215 -19.74 15.59 9.24
C TYR A 215 -18.93 16.89 9.23
N GLU A 216 -19.63 18.00 9.07
CA GLU A 216 -19.10 19.35 9.21
C GLU A 216 -20.04 20.13 10.14
N ASN A 217 -19.49 20.76 11.18
CA ASN A 217 -20.26 21.56 12.15
C ASN A 217 -21.46 20.78 12.76
N GLY A 218 -21.26 19.49 13.05
CA GLY A 218 -22.28 18.62 13.64
C GLY A 218 -23.41 18.19 12.69
N LYS A 219 -23.32 18.48 11.39
CA LYS A 219 -24.28 18.04 10.36
C LYS A 219 -23.58 17.17 9.32
N PRO A 220 -24.28 16.24 8.65
CA PRO A 220 -23.74 15.54 7.49
C PRO A 220 -23.12 16.53 6.50
N ALA A 221 -21.91 16.25 6.06
CA ALA A 221 -21.21 17.06 5.09
C ALA A 221 -21.99 17.08 3.76
N GLU A 222 -22.11 18.26 3.16
CA GLU A 222 -22.68 18.39 1.82
C GLU A 222 -21.61 18.04 0.78
N THR A 223 -21.85 16.98 0.01
CA THR A 223 -20.90 16.44 -0.96
C THR A 223 -21.47 16.60 -2.36
N THR A 224 -21.11 17.70 -3.03
CA THR A 224 -21.57 18.00 -4.39
C THR A 224 -21.02 17.03 -5.44
N HIS A 225 -19.83 16.47 -5.19
CA HIS A 225 -19.21 15.42 -5.98
C HIS A 225 -19.28 14.09 -5.25
N PHE A 226 -19.99 13.13 -5.84
CA PHE A 226 -20.11 11.77 -5.33
C PHE A 226 -20.32 10.79 -6.49
N LEU A 227 -20.03 9.51 -6.24
CA LEU A 227 -20.18 8.45 -7.22
C LEU A 227 -21.55 7.77 -7.06
N LYS A 228 -22.37 7.85 -8.10
CA LYS A 228 -23.64 7.11 -8.17
C LYS A 228 -23.35 5.63 -8.39
N TRP A 229 -24.17 4.76 -7.84
CA TRP A 229 -24.03 3.33 -8.05
C TRP A 229 -24.51 2.92 -9.44
N SER A 230 -23.71 2.10 -10.11
CA SER A 230 -24.07 1.51 -11.39
C SER A 230 -25.28 0.60 -11.23
N ARG A 231 -26.24 0.74 -12.15
CA ARG A 231 -27.38 -0.18 -12.25
C ARG A 231 -27.05 -1.41 -13.09
N GLU A 232 -25.91 -1.43 -13.75
CA GLU A 232 -25.46 -2.54 -14.58
C GLU A 232 -24.36 -3.33 -13.86
N SER A 233 -24.47 -4.66 -13.89
CA SER A 233 -23.37 -5.55 -13.51
C SER A 233 -22.19 -5.32 -14.43
N VAL A 234 -20.99 -5.35 -13.86
CA VAL A 234 -19.76 -5.49 -14.64
C VAL A 234 -19.80 -6.74 -15.51
N LYS A 235 -19.24 -6.69 -16.70
CA LYS A 235 -19.03 -7.82 -17.63
C LYS A 235 -17.56 -7.92 -17.97
N GLU A 236 -17.13 -9.10 -18.42
CA GLU A 236 -15.78 -9.23 -18.96
C GLU A 236 -15.58 -8.27 -20.13
N ASP A 237 -14.39 -7.68 -20.19
CA ASP A 237 -13.97 -6.61 -21.10
C ASP A 237 -14.61 -5.23 -20.88
N ASP A 238 -15.44 -5.05 -19.84
CA ASP A 238 -15.91 -3.71 -19.46
C ASP A 238 -14.73 -2.84 -19.02
N VAL A 239 -14.70 -1.61 -19.53
CA VAL A 239 -13.68 -0.61 -19.18
C VAL A 239 -14.00 -0.02 -17.82
N VAL A 240 -13.00 -0.04 -16.95
CA VAL A 240 -13.09 0.48 -15.58
C VAL A 240 -11.98 1.47 -15.31
N PHE A 241 -12.29 2.50 -14.52
CA PHE A 241 -11.35 3.48 -14.00
C PHE A 241 -11.29 3.35 -12.49
N SER A 242 -10.11 3.47 -11.91
CA SER A 242 -9.92 3.44 -10.46
C SER A 242 -9.13 4.65 -9.99
N ALA A 243 -9.56 5.27 -8.89
CA ALA A 243 -8.90 6.43 -8.31
C ALA A 243 -8.56 6.19 -6.86
N GLY A 244 -7.28 6.35 -6.50
CA GLY A 244 -6.76 5.92 -5.19
C GLY A 244 -5.44 6.57 -4.84
N ASN A 245 -4.85 6.13 -3.73
CA ASN A 245 -3.63 6.69 -3.15
C ASN A 245 -2.52 5.64 -3.11
N PRO A 246 -2.02 5.16 -4.26
CA PRO A 246 -1.04 4.09 -4.31
C PRO A 246 0.24 4.47 -3.58
N ALA A 247 0.71 3.57 -2.74
CA ALA A 247 1.96 3.60 -2.01
C ALA A 247 3.14 3.71 -2.99
N PRO A 248 4.31 4.17 -2.53
CA PRO A 248 5.45 4.36 -3.40
C PRO A 248 5.85 3.12 -4.22
N THR A 249 6.11 3.32 -5.51
CA THR A 249 6.61 2.27 -6.41
C THR A 249 8.10 2.46 -6.69
N LEU A 250 8.71 1.42 -7.26
CA LEU A 250 10.13 1.35 -7.61
C LEU A 250 10.33 1.16 -9.13
N ARG A 251 9.44 1.71 -9.95
CA ARG A 251 9.48 1.58 -11.43
C ARG A 251 10.60 2.40 -12.05
N SER A 252 11.15 3.36 -11.32
CA SER A 252 12.38 4.07 -11.70
C SER A 252 13.66 3.43 -11.15
N ALA A 253 13.56 2.38 -10.32
CA ALA A 253 14.75 1.71 -9.77
C ALA A 253 15.65 1.15 -10.87
N THR A 254 16.95 1.22 -10.64
CA THR A 254 18.00 0.74 -11.54
C THR A 254 18.16 -0.78 -11.49
N SER A 255 18.75 -1.34 -12.53
CA SER A 255 19.12 -2.75 -12.64
C SER A 255 20.00 -3.20 -11.46
N ALA A 256 20.90 -2.34 -10.99
CA ALA A 256 21.74 -2.59 -9.83
C ALA A 256 20.92 -2.67 -8.52
N GLN A 257 19.99 -1.73 -8.30
CA GLN A 257 19.07 -1.76 -7.16
C GLN A 257 18.23 -3.04 -7.15
N LEU A 258 17.59 -3.35 -8.28
CA LEU A 258 16.76 -4.55 -8.40
C LEU A 258 17.55 -5.84 -8.21
N THR A 259 18.79 -5.88 -8.69
CA THR A 259 19.71 -7.01 -8.48
C THR A 259 20.03 -7.18 -6.99
N PHE A 260 20.31 -6.08 -6.28
CA PHE A 260 20.53 -6.12 -4.83
C PHE A 260 19.30 -6.62 -4.07
N TYR A 261 18.11 -6.14 -4.42
CA TYR A 261 16.85 -6.61 -3.81
C TYR A 261 16.66 -8.12 -4.04
N ARG A 262 16.88 -8.58 -5.27
CA ARG A 262 16.74 -9.99 -5.68
C ARG A 262 17.74 -10.92 -4.99
N ASP A 263 19.00 -10.51 -4.91
CA ASP A 263 20.12 -11.40 -4.55
C ASP A 263 20.53 -11.27 -3.09
N THR A 264 20.19 -10.17 -2.43
CA THR A 264 20.63 -9.88 -1.05
C THR A 264 19.46 -9.58 -0.11
N GLN A 265 18.74 -8.47 -0.30
CA GLN A 265 17.80 -7.96 0.71
C GLN A 265 16.55 -8.84 0.89
N LEU A 266 15.84 -9.16 -0.19
CA LEU A 266 14.58 -9.92 -0.10
C LEU A 266 14.80 -11.38 0.31
N PRO A 267 15.82 -12.12 -0.20
CA PRO A 267 16.09 -13.48 0.28
C PRO A 267 16.34 -13.54 1.78
N LEU A 268 17.07 -12.55 2.33
CA LEU A 268 17.29 -12.46 3.77
C LEU A 268 15.98 -12.21 4.52
N THR A 269 15.19 -11.23 4.08
CA THR A 269 13.88 -10.89 4.67
C THR A 269 12.96 -12.10 4.70
N VAL A 270 12.80 -12.78 3.56
CA VAL A 270 11.97 -13.98 3.42
C VAL A 270 12.44 -15.10 4.34
N SER A 271 13.75 -15.37 4.39
CA SER A 271 14.31 -16.42 5.26
C SER A 271 14.07 -16.12 6.75
N ARG A 272 14.21 -14.86 7.17
CA ARG A 272 13.98 -14.44 8.56
C ARG A 272 12.51 -14.59 8.93
N LEU A 273 11.60 -14.09 8.10
CA LEU A 273 10.15 -14.21 8.36
C LEU A 273 9.67 -15.66 8.32
N GLN A 274 10.25 -16.51 7.46
CA GLN A 274 9.92 -17.94 7.41
C GLN A 274 10.29 -18.66 8.71
N ALA A 275 11.46 -18.37 9.29
CA ALA A 275 11.87 -18.90 10.59
C ALA A 275 10.87 -18.48 11.69
N ARG A 276 10.44 -17.21 11.68
CA ARG A 276 9.45 -16.66 12.62
C ARG A 276 8.09 -17.32 12.50
N ILE A 277 7.60 -17.52 11.27
CA ILE A 277 6.34 -18.23 11.01
C ILE A 277 6.39 -19.63 11.61
N LYS A 278 7.53 -20.33 11.47
CA LYS A 278 7.71 -21.65 12.09
C LYS A 278 7.63 -21.58 13.61
N THR A 279 8.38 -20.69 14.26
CA THR A 279 8.34 -20.51 15.73
C THR A 279 6.92 -20.20 16.23
N LEU A 280 6.22 -19.29 15.56
CA LEU A 280 4.84 -18.92 15.90
C LEU A 280 3.87 -20.09 15.67
N GLY A 281 4.05 -20.86 14.61
CA GLY A 281 3.27 -22.07 14.35
C GLY A 281 3.49 -23.15 15.40
N ASP A 282 4.75 -23.40 15.79
CA ASP A 282 5.13 -24.34 16.83
C ASP A 282 4.51 -23.91 18.19
N PHE A 283 4.47 -22.61 18.49
CA PHE A 283 3.80 -22.07 19.68
C PHE A 283 2.26 -22.24 19.60
N ALA A 284 1.64 -21.90 18.47
CA ALA A 284 0.21 -22.05 18.25
C ALA A 284 -0.28 -23.50 18.40
N ALA A 285 0.58 -24.47 18.07
CA ALA A 285 0.28 -25.89 18.14
C ALA A 285 0.18 -26.43 19.58
N GLN A 286 0.68 -25.70 20.58
CA GLN A 286 0.74 -26.18 21.96
C GLN A 286 -0.66 -26.37 22.60
N ASN A 287 -1.55 -25.38 22.44
CA ASN A 287 -2.91 -25.42 22.97
C ASN A 287 -3.76 -24.26 22.38
N PRO A 288 -5.11 -24.28 22.54
CA PRO A 288 -5.97 -23.22 22.01
C PRO A 288 -5.63 -21.80 22.51
N LYS A 289 -5.26 -21.62 23.79
CA LYS A 289 -4.88 -20.30 24.31
C LYS A 289 -3.62 -19.76 23.63
N SER A 290 -2.65 -20.64 23.35
CA SER A 290 -1.45 -20.28 22.60
C SER A 290 -1.76 -19.89 21.16
N ARG A 291 -2.73 -20.55 20.52
CA ARG A 291 -3.20 -20.18 19.18
C ARG A 291 -3.79 -18.77 19.16
N ASP A 292 -4.69 -18.47 20.09
CA ASP A 292 -5.32 -17.15 20.18
C ASP A 292 -4.28 -16.05 20.46
N ALA A 293 -3.30 -16.34 21.32
CA ALA A 293 -2.24 -15.40 21.67
C ALA A 293 -1.33 -15.02 20.49
N VAL A 294 -1.12 -15.91 19.50
CA VAL A 294 -0.24 -15.61 18.37
C VAL A 294 -0.97 -15.03 17.16
N GLU A 295 -2.29 -15.15 17.06
CA GLU A 295 -3.02 -14.91 15.80
C GLU A 295 -2.70 -13.54 15.19
N SER A 296 -2.67 -12.48 16.01
CA SER A 296 -2.33 -11.13 15.56
C SER A 296 -0.89 -11.02 15.07
N VAL A 297 0.06 -11.58 15.83
CA VAL A 297 1.50 -11.53 15.48
C VAL A 297 1.77 -12.36 14.23
N LEU A 298 1.23 -13.58 14.17
CA LEU A 298 1.35 -14.49 13.03
C LEU A 298 0.75 -13.88 11.77
N SER A 299 -0.41 -13.22 11.87
CA SER A 299 -1.03 -12.53 10.74
C SER A 299 -0.12 -11.44 10.16
N GLY A 300 0.48 -10.60 11.02
CA GLY A 300 1.42 -9.56 10.59
C GLY A 300 2.69 -10.13 9.93
N VAL A 301 3.28 -11.17 10.54
CA VAL A 301 4.49 -11.83 9.99
C VAL A 301 4.19 -12.53 8.67
N LEU A 302 3.04 -13.21 8.55
CA LEU A 302 2.61 -13.85 7.30
C LEU A 302 2.36 -12.84 6.18
N ALA A 303 1.76 -11.68 6.49
CA ALA A 303 1.56 -10.61 5.52
C ALA A 303 2.89 -10.07 4.99
N GLY A 304 3.85 -9.78 5.89
CA GLY A 304 5.20 -9.35 5.51
C GLY A 304 5.94 -10.41 4.68
N TYR A 305 5.80 -11.69 5.03
CA TYR A 305 6.39 -12.79 4.28
C TYR A 305 5.81 -12.88 2.87
N LYS A 306 4.47 -12.85 2.73
CA LYS A 306 3.80 -12.91 1.44
C LYS A 306 4.20 -11.76 0.52
N ALA A 307 4.20 -10.53 1.04
CA ALA A 307 4.62 -9.35 0.28
C ALA A 307 6.08 -9.49 -0.21
N SER A 308 7.00 -9.80 0.71
CA SER A 308 8.43 -9.94 0.38
C SER A 308 8.71 -11.09 -0.58
N ALA A 309 8.05 -12.23 -0.38
CA ALA A 309 8.18 -13.39 -1.25
C ALA A 309 7.63 -13.11 -2.65
N GLY A 310 6.46 -12.46 -2.77
CA GLY A 310 5.90 -12.10 -4.07
C GLY A 310 6.77 -11.11 -4.85
N LEU A 311 7.32 -10.10 -4.17
CA LEU A 311 8.32 -9.20 -4.76
C LEU A 311 9.55 -9.96 -5.25
N LEU A 312 10.07 -10.90 -4.44
CA LEU A 312 11.22 -11.72 -4.80
C LEU A 312 10.93 -12.63 -6.00
N ILE A 313 9.74 -13.23 -6.06
CA ILE A 313 9.34 -14.06 -7.21
C ILE A 313 9.30 -13.20 -8.49
N GLY A 314 8.78 -11.98 -8.41
CA GLY A 314 8.80 -11.03 -9.52
C GLY A 314 10.21 -10.72 -10.04
N LEU A 315 11.16 -10.50 -9.13
CA LEU A 315 12.55 -10.24 -9.52
C LEU A 315 13.31 -11.49 -9.99
N ARG A 316 12.77 -12.69 -9.76
CA ARG A 316 13.29 -13.94 -10.31
C ARG A 316 12.63 -14.33 -11.63
N ASP A 317 11.68 -13.54 -12.12
CA ASP A 317 11.11 -13.70 -13.46
C ASP A 317 12.05 -13.09 -14.50
N ASP A 318 12.68 -13.95 -15.30
CA ASP A 318 13.62 -13.54 -16.35
C ASP A 318 12.99 -12.58 -17.38
N ARG A 319 11.69 -12.70 -17.67
CA ARG A 319 11.01 -11.83 -18.64
C ARG A 319 10.86 -10.42 -18.06
N LEU A 320 10.44 -10.31 -16.80
CA LEU A 320 10.32 -9.02 -16.12
C LEU A 320 11.68 -8.33 -16.03
N VAL A 321 12.69 -9.06 -15.56
CA VAL A 321 14.06 -8.53 -15.41
C VAL A 321 14.64 -8.13 -16.77
N ALA A 322 14.46 -8.94 -17.82
CA ALA A 322 14.90 -8.61 -19.17
C ALA A 322 14.21 -7.35 -19.70
N ARG A 323 12.89 -7.22 -19.55
CA ARG A 323 12.15 -6.00 -19.97
C ARG A 323 12.71 -4.77 -19.27
N LYS A 324 12.90 -4.85 -17.95
CA LYS A 324 13.36 -3.76 -17.11
C LYS A 324 14.80 -3.33 -17.42
N THR A 325 15.73 -4.28 -17.50
CA THR A 325 17.13 -4.03 -17.84
C THR A 325 17.31 -3.53 -19.27
N ASN A 326 16.55 -4.05 -20.24
CA ASN A 326 16.57 -3.58 -21.62
C ASN A 326 16.06 -2.13 -21.73
N PHE A 327 15.01 -1.79 -21.00
CA PHE A 327 14.46 -0.44 -20.97
C PHE A 327 15.47 0.56 -20.36
N GLU A 328 16.11 0.22 -19.24
CA GLU A 328 17.20 1.03 -18.68
C GLU A 328 18.35 1.18 -19.67
N GLY A 329 18.77 0.10 -20.33
CA GLY A 329 19.82 0.14 -21.34
C GLY A 329 19.47 1.08 -22.51
N LYS A 330 18.20 1.14 -22.93
CA LYS A 330 17.73 2.11 -23.94
C LYS A 330 17.86 3.54 -23.44
N ILE A 331 17.42 3.83 -22.21
CA ILE A 331 17.56 5.16 -21.59
C ILE A 331 19.04 5.55 -21.52
N ARG A 332 19.89 4.68 -20.95
CA ARG A 332 21.33 4.94 -20.82
C ARG A 332 21.96 5.25 -22.18
N ARG A 333 21.69 4.47 -23.22
CA ARG A 333 22.21 4.74 -24.58
C ARG A 333 21.71 6.07 -25.14
N ALA A 334 20.43 6.40 -24.97
CA ALA A 334 19.86 7.66 -25.45
C ALA A 334 20.51 8.87 -24.76
N VAL A 335 20.72 8.80 -23.44
CA VAL A 335 21.37 9.86 -22.68
C VAL A 335 22.84 10.04 -23.09
N LEU A 336 23.57 8.94 -23.32
CA LEU A 336 24.97 9.00 -23.76
C LEU A 336 25.15 9.54 -25.17
N ALA A 337 24.17 9.32 -26.06
CA ALA A 337 24.17 9.88 -27.40
C ALA A 337 23.87 11.39 -27.41
N ASP A 338 23.32 11.94 -26.33
CA ASP A 338 23.03 13.37 -26.19
C ASP A 338 24.30 14.13 -25.77
N SER A 339 24.78 15.02 -26.64
CA SER A 339 26.00 15.81 -26.42
C SER A 339 25.94 16.77 -25.22
N LYS A 340 24.73 17.09 -24.71
CA LYS A 340 24.52 17.94 -23.53
C LYS A 340 24.31 17.14 -22.24
N LEU A 341 23.89 15.87 -22.32
CA LEU A 341 23.67 15.00 -21.15
C LEU A 341 24.79 13.99 -20.91
N GLY A 342 25.50 13.57 -21.95
CA GLY A 342 26.30 12.34 -21.97
C GLY A 342 27.57 12.33 -21.11
N ALA A 343 28.19 13.48 -20.84
CA ALA A 343 29.47 13.54 -20.11
C ALA A 343 29.36 13.11 -18.64
N ASP A 344 28.28 13.49 -17.95
CA ASP A 344 28.07 13.20 -16.52
C ASP A 344 27.12 12.02 -16.27
N ALA A 345 26.43 11.55 -17.32
CA ALA A 345 25.36 10.57 -17.19
C ALA A 345 25.86 9.17 -16.81
N ASN A 346 26.93 8.66 -17.44
CA ASN A 346 27.42 7.31 -17.18
C ASN A 346 27.82 7.10 -15.72
N LYS A 347 28.43 8.13 -15.13
CA LYS A 347 28.88 8.11 -13.74
C LYS A 347 27.72 7.86 -12.77
N VAL A 348 26.49 8.33 -13.08
CA VAL A 348 25.34 8.17 -12.19
C VAL A 348 24.95 6.70 -11.99
N TRP A 349 24.84 5.92 -13.07
CA TRP A 349 24.52 4.49 -12.97
C TRP A 349 25.65 3.69 -12.32
N ASP A 350 26.90 4.03 -12.65
CA ASP A 350 28.06 3.33 -12.10
C ASP A 350 28.23 3.62 -10.60
N ASP A 351 27.99 4.87 -10.17
CA ASP A 351 27.97 5.25 -8.74
C ASP A 351 26.91 4.44 -7.99
N VAL A 352 25.68 4.34 -8.51
CA VAL A 352 24.59 3.54 -7.89
C VAL A 352 25.00 2.07 -7.79
N SER A 353 25.55 1.50 -8.85
CA SER A 353 26.03 0.12 -8.84
C SER A 353 27.11 -0.11 -7.77
N ASN A 354 28.06 0.82 -7.64
CA ASN A 354 29.15 0.72 -6.68
C ASN A 354 28.66 0.87 -5.24
N ALA A 355 27.75 1.80 -4.97
CA ALA A 355 27.17 1.96 -3.64
C ALA A 355 26.47 0.69 -3.15
N TYR A 356 25.63 0.08 -3.99
CA TYR A 356 24.93 -1.14 -3.64
C TYR A 356 25.87 -2.32 -3.40
N LYS A 357 26.92 -2.47 -4.23
CA LYS A 357 27.98 -3.48 -4.00
C LYS A 357 28.72 -3.24 -2.67
N ASN A 358 29.03 -1.98 -2.35
CA ASN A 358 29.70 -1.61 -1.11
C ASN A 358 28.81 -1.80 0.12
N TRP A 359 27.49 -1.69 -0.04
CA TRP A 359 26.53 -1.90 1.03
C TRP A 359 26.24 -3.37 1.32
N THR A 360 26.29 -4.26 0.31
CA THR A 360 25.95 -5.69 0.42
C THR A 360 26.46 -6.39 1.69
N PRO A 361 27.73 -6.22 2.14
CA PRO A 361 28.21 -6.88 3.36
C PRO A 361 27.50 -6.44 4.65
N TYR A 362 26.89 -5.25 4.67
CA TYR A 362 26.24 -4.65 5.83
C TYR A 362 24.73 -4.90 5.89
N GLU A 363 24.12 -5.37 4.81
CA GLU A 363 22.67 -5.58 4.72
C GLU A 363 22.17 -6.54 5.81
N LYS A 364 22.88 -7.64 6.06
CA LYS A 364 22.45 -8.62 7.07
C LYS A 364 22.51 -8.07 8.50
N PRO A 365 23.64 -7.49 8.97
CA PRO A 365 23.68 -6.77 10.23
C PRO A 365 22.62 -5.67 10.32
N TYR A 366 22.42 -4.90 9.26
CA TYR A 366 21.43 -3.82 9.23
C TYR A 366 20.00 -4.34 9.41
N GLN A 367 19.61 -5.39 8.69
CA GLN A 367 18.29 -5.98 8.83
C GLN A 367 17.99 -6.51 10.24
N ILE A 368 18.98 -7.15 10.87
CA ILE A 368 18.83 -7.77 12.19
C ILE A 368 18.90 -6.72 13.30
N ILE A 369 19.79 -5.73 13.20
CA ILE A 369 20.05 -4.77 14.27
C ILE A 369 19.17 -3.53 14.16
N GLU A 370 18.88 -3.04 12.95
CA GLU A 370 18.24 -1.73 12.76
C GLU A 370 16.91 -1.76 12.01
N ASP A 371 16.84 -2.36 10.82
CA ASP A 371 15.67 -2.22 9.94
C ASP A 371 14.43 -2.92 10.49
N GLN A 372 14.55 -4.21 10.82
CA GLN A 372 13.46 -5.02 11.38
C GLN A 372 14.00 -5.93 12.51
N PRO A 373 14.40 -5.36 13.66
CA PRO A 373 14.89 -6.14 14.78
C PRO A 373 13.71 -6.84 15.50
N ALA A 374 13.95 -8.05 15.99
CA ALA A 374 12.96 -8.91 16.67
C ALA A 374 11.53 -8.89 16.05
N PRO A 375 11.34 -9.30 14.78
CA PRO A 375 10.03 -9.22 14.12
C PRO A 375 8.93 -9.90 14.94
N GLY A 376 7.88 -9.13 15.28
CA GLY A 376 6.73 -9.60 16.04
C GLY A 376 6.79 -9.38 17.56
N SER A 377 7.93 -9.05 18.15
CA SER A 377 8.03 -8.73 19.59
C SER A 377 7.55 -7.30 19.86
N ALA A 378 6.47 -7.16 20.61
CA ALA A 378 5.95 -5.84 21.01
C ALA A 378 6.81 -5.23 22.11
N LEU A 379 7.25 -6.03 23.09
CA LEU A 379 8.07 -5.55 24.20
C LEU A 379 9.42 -5.00 23.75
N PHE A 380 10.12 -5.70 22.84
CA PHE A 380 11.41 -5.23 22.35
C PHE A 380 11.27 -3.95 21.53
N ARG A 381 10.24 -3.85 20.67
CA ARG A 381 9.98 -2.64 19.87
C ARG A 381 9.65 -1.44 20.76
N ALA A 382 8.75 -1.61 21.73
CA ALA A 382 8.43 -0.57 22.71
C ALA A 382 9.68 -0.11 23.48
N ALA A 383 10.55 -1.05 23.89
CA ALA A 383 11.79 -0.71 24.57
C ALA A 383 12.74 0.12 23.68
N ARG A 384 12.86 -0.21 22.38
CA ARG A 384 13.65 0.62 21.45
C ARG A 384 13.08 2.01 21.27
N GLU A 385 11.76 2.13 21.13
CA GLU A 385 11.09 3.42 21.00
C GLU A 385 11.34 4.31 22.24
N ILE A 386 11.18 3.75 23.44
CA ILE A 386 11.48 4.45 24.70
C ILE A 386 12.93 4.90 24.76
N VAL A 387 13.88 4.02 24.44
CA VAL A 387 15.32 4.33 24.44
C VAL A 387 15.66 5.43 23.42
N ARG A 388 14.90 5.52 22.32
CA ARG A 388 15.02 6.56 21.30
C ARG A 388 14.27 7.85 21.65
N GLY A 389 13.57 7.90 22.78
CA GLY A 389 12.83 9.08 23.24
C GLY A 389 11.43 9.22 22.63
N SER A 390 10.91 8.15 22.04
CA SER A 390 9.55 8.08 21.49
C SER A 390 8.61 7.35 22.43
N ALA A 391 7.33 7.73 22.43
CA ALA A 391 6.29 6.95 23.10
C ALA A 391 6.06 5.62 22.34
N PRO A 392 5.78 4.51 23.05
CA PRO A 392 5.44 3.26 22.39
C PRO A 392 4.25 3.38 21.45
N ASP A 393 4.27 2.66 20.32
CA ASP A 393 3.12 2.59 19.42
C ASP A 393 1.87 2.08 20.16
N SER A 394 0.78 2.85 20.08
CA SER A 394 -0.50 2.53 20.73
C SER A 394 -1.18 1.25 20.21
N SER A 395 -0.73 0.72 19.07
CA SER A 395 -1.21 -0.56 18.51
C SER A 395 -0.62 -1.78 19.21
N TYR A 396 0.44 -1.62 20.02
CA TYR A 396 0.98 -2.72 20.81
C TYR A 396 -0.02 -3.18 21.87
N PRO A 397 -0.08 -4.50 22.17
CA PRO A 397 -1.00 -5.02 23.16
C PRO A 397 -0.68 -4.44 24.54
N ALA A 398 -1.73 -4.02 25.27
CA ALA A 398 -1.58 -3.48 26.63
C ALA A 398 -0.92 -4.49 27.60
N ALA A 399 -1.10 -5.79 27.36
CA ALA A 399 -0.41 -6.86 28.05
C ALA A 399 0.10 -7.89 27.02
N ALA A 400 1.42 -7.97 26.84
CA ALA A 400 2.04 -8.95 25.96
C ALA A 400 2.02 -10.35 26.61
N ASN A 401 1.86 -11.39 25.80
CA ASN A 401 1.97 -12.76 26.28
C ASN A 401 3.44 -13.09 26.58
N GLU A 402 3.77 -13.30 27.86
CA GLU A 402 5.16 -13.49 28.32
C GLU A 402 5.87 -14.64 27.58
N ALA A 403 5.22 -15.80 27.47
CA ALA A 403 5.82 -16.98 26.84
C ALA A 403 6.08 -16.75 25.33
N LEU A 404 5.17 -16.05 24.65
CA LEU A 404 5.33 -15.67 23.26
C LEU A 404 6.49 -14.69 23.07
N GLU A 405 6.57 -13.65 23.91
CA GLU A 405 7.65 -12.67 23.88
C GLU A 405 9.01 -13.32 24.14
N ILE A 406 9.09 -14.25 25.10
CA ILE A 406 10.32 -15.03 25.36
C ILE A 406 10.74 -15.78 24.10
N ALA A 407 9.83 -16.47 23.42
CA ALA A 407 10.15 -17.22 22.20
C ALA A 407 10.66 -16.30 21.08
N LEU A 408 9.99 -15.16 20.86
CA LEU A 408 10.36 -14.19 19.83
C LEU A 408 11.73 -13.56 20.11
N VAL A 409 11.96 -13.11 21.34
CA VAL A 409 13.22 -12.50 21.77
C VAL A 409 14.35 -13.53 21.78
N ALA A 410 14.11 -14.78 22.19
CA ALA A 410 15.12 -15.83 22.18
C ALA A 410 15.64 -16.11 20.78
N GLU A 411 14.76 -16.27 19.80
CA GLU A 411 15.16 -16.48 18.41
C GLU A 411 15.84 -15.21 17.86
N TYR A 412 15.48 -14.00 18.31
CA TYR A 412 16.20 -12.76 17.94
C TYR A 412 17.63 -12.72 18.51
N LEU A 413 17.80 -13.13 19.76
CA LEU A 413 19.12 -13.25 20.39
C LEU A 413 19.99 -14.31 19.70
N GLU A 414 19.39 -15.37 19.13
CA GLU A 414 20.12 -16.33 18.27
C GLU A 414 20.57 -15.68 16.94
N GLU A 415 19.75 -14.82 16.32
CA GLU A 415 20.17 -14.04 15.15
C GLU A 415 21.37 -13.13 15.47
N LEU A 416 21.32 -12.41 16.59
CA LEU A 416 22.43 -11.57 17.05
C LEU A 416 23.69 -12.40 17.35
N LYS A 417 23.54 -13.54 18.02
CA LYS A 417 24.64 -14.46 18.30
C LYS A 417 25.33 -14.95 17.03
N ASN A 418 24.55 -15.22 15.98
CA ASN A 418 25.07 -15.62 14.67
C ASN A 418 25.74 -14.49 13.88
N LEU A 419 25.44 -13.21 14.18
CA LEU A 419 26.22 -12.08 13.67
C LEU A 419 27.59 -11.97 14.35
N GLY A 420 27.63 -12.27 15.65
CA GLY A 420 28.84 -12.27 16.46
C GLY A 420 29.23 -10.89 17.01
N ASP A 421 30.19 -10.90 17.93
CA ASP A 421 30.61 -9.74 18.73
C ASP A 421 31.13 -8.53 17.95
N LYS A 422 31.53 -8.74 16.68
CA LYS A 422 32.03 -7.64 15.84
C LYS A 422 30.90 -6.69 15.42
N GLU A 423 29.69 -7.21 15.27
CA GLU A 423 28.54 -6.45 14.79
C GLU A 423 27.73 -5.86 15.95
N ALA A 424 27.53 -6.62 17.02
CA ALA A 424 26.79 -6.21 18.21
C ALA A 424 27.50 -6.74 19.47
N PRO A 425 27.29 -6.16 20.67
CA PRO A 425 27.94 -6.61 21.91
C PRO A 425 27.32 -7.92 22.46
N VAL A 426 27.35 -9.00 21.66
CA VAL A 426 26.65 -10.28 21.94
C VAL A 426 27.11 -10.88 23.26
N LYS A 427 28.42 -10.95 23.55
CA LYS A 427 28.91 -11.44 24.85
C LYS A 427 28.34 -10.67 26.04
N THR A 428 28.19 -9.35 25.92
CA THR A 428 27.59 -8.51 26.97
C THR A 428 26.08 -8.74 27.06
N ILE A 429 25.40 -8.87 25.93
CA ILE A 429 23.96 -9.13 25.85
C ILE A 429 23.61 -10.49 26.47
N LEU A 430 24.34 -11.55 26.10
CA LEU A 430 24.08 -12.90 26.58
C LEU A 430 24.65 -13.14 27.98
N ASN A 431 25.76 -12.48 28.34
CA ASN A 431 26.40 -12.58 29.66
C ASN A 431 26.59 -14.05 30.14
N GLY A 432 27.07 -14.91 29.24
CA GLY A 432 27.29 -16.34 29.50
C GLY A 432 26.04 -17.23 29.48
N LYS A 433 24.84 -16.65 29.29
CA LYS A 433 23.58 -17.37 29.15
C LYS A 433 23.35 -17.85 27.71
N SER A 434 22.51 -18.86 27.54
CA SER A 434 21.89 -19.16 26.25
C SER A 434 20.95 -18.04 25.81
N PRO A 435 20.64 -17.91 24.50
CA PRO A 435 19.64 -16.97 24.01
C PRO A 435 18.26 -17.10 24.68
N MET A 436 17.83 -18.32 25.02
CA MET A 436 16.59 -18.55 25.75
C MET A 436 16.63 -17.95 27.16
N GLU A 437 17.65 -18.28 27.96
CA GLU A 437 17.81 -17.77 29.32
C GLU A 437 17.99 -16.24 29.38
N ALA A 438 18.65 -15.66 28.37
CA ALA A 438 18.79 -14.22 28.22
C ALA A 438 17.46 -13.54 27.86
N ALA A 439 16.67 -14.15 26.96
CA ALA A 439 15.34 -13.67 26.61
C ALA A 439 14.37 -13.73 27.80
N GLU A 440 14.37 -14.82 28.57
CA GLU A 440 13.59 -14.92 29.80
C GLU A 440 13.91 -13.79 30.78
N ALA A 441 15.20 -13.52 31.00
CA ALA A 441 15.63 -12.45 31.89
C ALA A 441 15.22 -11.06 31.36
N ALA A 442 15.28 -10.85 30.05
CA ALA A 442 14.88 -9.58 29.42
C ALA A 442 13.37 -9.36 29.50
N VAL A 443 12.55 -10.35 29.15
CA VAL A 443 11.08 -10.22 29.11
C VAL A 443 10.50 -10.04 30.51
N LYS A 444 11.07 -10.69 31.54
CA LYS A 444 10.59 -10.61 32.93
C LYS A 444 11.01 -9.33 33.67
N SER A 445 11.79 -8.44 33.05
CA SER A 445 12.28 -7.22 33.68
C SER A 445 12.32 -6.06 32.69
N THR A 446 11.54 -5.01 32.96
CA THR A 446 11.54 -3.77 32.15
C THR A 446 12.95 -3.19 32.01
N ASP A 447 13.71 -3.12 33.09
CA ASP A 447 15.10 -2.63 33.06
C ASP A 447 16.01 -3.51 32.20
N ALA A 448 15.85 -4.83 32.24
CA ALA A 448 16.62 -5.75 31.43
C ALA A 448 16.29 -5.63 29.93
N MET A 449 15.00 -5.48 29.58
CA MET A 449 14.58 -5.23 28.20
C MET A 449 15.08 -3.86 27.68
N LEU A 450 14.96 -2.80 28.49
CA LEU A 450 15.49 -1.48 28.15
C LEU A 450 17.02 -1.54 27.97
N ARG A 451 17.73 -2.24 28.85
CA ARG A 451 19.17 -2.44 28.71
C ARG A 451 19.53 -3.19 27.43
N LEU A 452 18.77 -4.22 27.06
CA LEU A 452 18.95 -4.93 25.80
C LEU A 452 18.81 -3.98 24.60
N ALA A 453 17.75 -3.16 24.57
CA ALA A 453 17.54 -2.14 23.55
C ALA A 453 18.69 -1.11 23.51
N MET A 454 19.12 -0.60 24.67
CA MET A 454 20.22 0.37 24.78
C MET A 454 21.55 -0.18 24.24
N LEU A 455 21.88 -1.44 24.53
CA LEU A 455 23.12 -2.07 24.04
C LEU A 455 23.17 -2.18 22.51
N LEU A 456 22.03 -2.14 21.84
CA LEU A 456 21.92 -2.21 20.39
C LEU A 456 21.88 -0.83 19.71
N GLU A 457 21.76 0.28 20.44
CA GLU A 457 21.67 1.62 19.85
C GLU A 457 22.94 2.08 19.16
N GLU A 458 24.13 1.86 19.73
CA GLU A 458 25.37 2.26 19.06
C GLU A 458 25.60 1.46 17.75
N PRO A 459 25.52 0.12 17.73
CA PRO A 459 25.59 -0.66 16.50
C PRO A 459 24.56 -0.23 15.45
N ALA A 460 23.31 -0.03 15.88
CA ALA A 460 22.22 0.47 15.05
C ALA A 460 22.54 1.80 14.38
N ARG A 461 22.91 2.82 15.17
CA ARG A 461 23.23 4.16 14.67
C ARG A 461 24.42 4.14 13.73
N ARG A 462 25.43 3.30 14.01
CA ARG A 462 26.59 3.11 13.13
C ARG A 462 26.17 2.54 11.78
N LEU A 463 25.34 1.49 11.76
CA LEU A 463 24.85 0.88 10.54
C LEU A 463 23.93 1.82 9.76
N HIS A 464 23.02 2.52 10.44
CA HIS A 464 22.14 3.52 9.83
C HIS A 464 22.93 4.67 9.20
N LYS A 465 23.89 5.25 9.92
CA LYS A 465 24.78 6.28 9.37
C LYS A 465 25.52 5.77 8.14
N LYS A 466 26.03 4.53 8.19
CA LYS A 466 26.74 3.93 7.07
C LYS A 466 25.83 3.68 5.86
N HIS A 467 24.59 3.29 6.09
CA HIS A 467 23.57 3.19 5.05
C HIS A 467 23.36 4.55 4.37
N ASP A 468 23.18 5.62 5.15
CA ASP A 468 22.95 6.96 4.63
C ASP A 468 24.15 7.52 3.85
N ASP A 469 25.37 7.25 4.35
CA ASP A 469 26.62 7.68 3.72
C ASP A 469 26.88 6.93 2.40
N ILE A 470 26.53 5.64 2.30
CA ILE A 470 26.77 4.81 1.08
C ILE A 470 25.62 4.92 0.08
N ILE A 471 24.38 4.74 0.56
CA ILE A 471 23.17 4.63 -0.27
C ILE A 471 22.36 5.93 -0.20
N GLY A 472 21.99 6.40 0.99
CA GLY A 472 20.92 7.40 1.15
C GLY A 472 21.09 8.69 0.33
N SER A 473 22.25 9.35 0.44
CA SER A 473 22.53 10.59 -0.31
C SER A 473 22.67 10.36 -1.82
N LEU A 474 23.20 9.19 -2.20
CA LEU A 474 23.38 8.82 -3.60
C LEU A 474 22.05 8.49 -4.26
N GLU A 475 21.17 7.73 -3.61
CA GLU A 475 19.87 7.38 -4.18
C GLU A 475 19.04 8.62 -4.46
N THR A 476 19.01 9.57 -3.52
CA THR A 476 18.27 10.81 -3.72
C THR A 476 18.78 11.57 -4.94
N SER A 477 20.11 11.73 -5.07
CA SER A 477 20.71 12.49 -6.16
C SER A 477 20.73 11.75 -7.51
N ALA A 478 20.95 10.44 -7.50
CA ALA A 478 20.98 9.60 -8.68
C ALA A 478 19.57 9.34 -9.23
N ALA A 479 18.59 9.06 -8.37
CA ALA A 479 17.19 8.93 -8.78
C ALA A 479 16.67 10.23 -9.38
N GLU A 480 17.02 11.39 -8.79
CA GLU A 480 16.68 12.70 -9.36
C GLU A 480 17.29 12.86 -10.77
N LYS A 481 18.60 12.61 -10.94
CA LYS A 481 19.26 12.73 -12.24
C LYS A 481 18.70 11.76 -13.28
N ILE A 482 18.52 10.49 -12.93
CA ILE A 482 17.96 9.47 -13.83
C ILE A 482 16.53 9.86 -14.23
N ALA A 483 15.70 10.33 -13.30
CA ALA A 483 14.37 10.78 -13.62
C ALA A 483 14.36 12.05 -14.47
N GLN A 484 15.28 12.99 -14.26
CA GLN A 484 15.47 14.16 -15.14
C GLN A 484 15.85 13.73 -16.56
N TYR A 485 16.75 12.75 -16.72
CA TYR A 485 17.09 12.21 -18.03
C TYR A 485 15.87 11.58 -18.71
N ARG A 486 15.11 10.75 -17.98
CA ARG A 486 13.86 10.16 -18.48
C ARG A 486 12.86 11.23 -18.88
N PHE A 487 12.64 12.22 -18.03
CA PHE A 487 11.71 13.31 -18.31
C PHE A 487 12.14 14.14 -19.54
N LYS A 488 13.44 14.34 -19.78
CA LYS A 488 13.94 14.98 -21.01
C LYS A 488 13.67 14.14 -22.26
N LEU A 489 13.69 12.81 -22.15
CA LEU A 489 13.46 11.89 -23.27
C LEU A 489 11.98 11.64 -23.56
N PHE A 490 11.16 11.50 -22.50
CA PHE A 490 9.77 11.06 -22.59
C PHE A 490 8.75 12.17 -22.28
N GLY A 491 9.19 13.26 -21.65
CA GLY A 491 8.30 14.34 -21.21
C GLY A 491 7.23 13.86 -20.25
N ALA A 492 6.04 14.45 -20.39
CA ALA A 492 4.83 14.10 -19.64
C ALA A 492 4.10 12.86 -20.16
N SER A 493 4.62 12.20 -21.21
CA SER A 493 4.01 11.00 -21.79
C SER A 493 4.32 9.72 -21.00
N ASP A 494 5.20 9.80 -19.98
CA ASP A 494 5.47 8.75 -18.99
C ASP A 494 4.80 9.15 -17.66
N TYR A 495 4.36 8.19 -16.86
CA TYR A 495 3.78 8.46 -15.54
C TYR A 495 4.87 8.38 -14.45
N PRO A 496 4.79 9.19 -13.38
CA PRO A 496 5.75 9.12 -12.30
C PRO A 496 5.49 7.90 -11.42
N ASP A 497 6.53 7.39 -10.73
CA ASP A 497 6.34 6.45 -9.62
C ASP A 497 5.26 6.96 -8.66
N ALA A 498 4.45 6.04 -8.13
CA ALA A 498 3.49 6.35 -7.08
C ALA A 498 4.20 6.93 -5.85
N THR A 499 3.49 7.72 -5.05
CA THR A 499 4.08 8.46 -3.92
C THR A 499 3.17 8.50 -2.67
N GLY A 500 2.14 7.65 -2.60
CA GLY A 500 1.10 7.73 -1.57
C GLY A 500 0.15 8.92 -1.76
N THR A 501 0.04 9.42 -2.99
CA THR A 501 -0.79 10.59 -3.37
C THR A 501 -1.83 10.18 -4.41
N PRO A 502 -2.93 10.95 -4.58
CA PRO A 502 -4.00 10.59 -5.50
C PRO A 502 -3.54 10.34 -6.94
N ARG A 503 -3.95 9.19 -7.49
CA ARG A 503 -3.74 8.74 -8.87
C ARG A 503 -5.02 8.19 -9.46
N VAL A 504 -5.11 8.22 -10.78
CA VAL A 504 -6.15 7.56 -11.56
C VAL A 504 -5.53 6.50 -12.46
N LYS A 505 -6.20 5.36 -12.57
CA LYS A 505 -5.83 4.22 -13.40
C LYS A 505 -7.03 3.80 -14.23
N PHE A 506 -6.77 3.01 -15.25
CA PHE A 506 -7.80 2.41 -16.07
C PHE A 506 -7.40 1.00 -16.47
N GLY A 507 -8.38 0.21 -16.89
CA GLY A 507 -8.18 -1.15 -17.31
C GLY A 507 -9.51 -1.77 -17.74
N VAL A 508 -9.54 -3.09 -17.80
CA VAL A 508 -10.75 -3.86 -18.11
C VAL A 508 -11.00 -4.93 -17.08
N VAL A 509 -12.27 -5.28 -16.89
CA VAL A 509 -12.67 -6.45 -16.11
C VAL A 509 -12.27 -7.70 -16.88
N LYS A 510 -11.36 -8.52 -16.33
CA LYS A 510 -10.80 -9.65 -17.11
C LYS A 510 -10.26 -10.76 -16.23
N GLY A 511 -10.60 -12.00 -16.57
CA GLY A 511 -9.97 -13.19 -15.98
C GLY A 511 -8.48 -13.27 -16.30
N TYR A 512 -7.78 -14.27 -15.75
CA TYR A 512 -6.37 -14.50 -16.03
C TYR A 512 -6.00 -15.97 -15.90
N ILE A 513 -4.80 -16.34 -16.34
CA ILE A 513 -4.21 -17.65 -16.06
C ILE A 513 -3.17 -17.43 -14.98
N ASP A 514 -3.31 -18.10 -13.83
CA ASP A 514 -2.37 -17.97 -12.72
C ASP A 514 -1.01 -18.62 -13.05
N ARG A 515 -0.03 -18.47 -12.16
CA ARG A 515 1.30 -19.08 -12.35
C ARG A 515 1.31 -20.60 -12.38
N ALA A 516 0.27 -21.26 -11.85
CA ALA A 516 0.11 -22.70 -11.91
C ALA A 516 -0.58 -23.17 -13.22
N GLY A 517 -0.93 -22.25 -14.11
CA GLY A 517 -1.62 -22.54 -15.38
C GLY A 517 -3.13 -22.71 -15.23
N VAL A 518 -3.72 -22.32 -14.09
CA VAL A 518 -5.15 -22.45 -13.82
C VAL A 518 -5.86 -21.18 -14.28
N ALA A 519 -6.94 -21.35 -15.05
CA ALA A 519 -7.80 -20.24 -15.45
C ALA A 519 -8.61 -19.71 -14.26
N MET A 520 -8.43 -18.43 -13.97
CA MET A 520 -9.17 -17.67 -12.96
C MET A 520 -10.24 -16.82 -13.63
N PRO A 521 -11.52 -16.94 -13.25
CA PRO A 521 -12.61 -16.20 -13.87
C PRO A 521 -12.60 -14.71 -13.47
N ALA A 522 -13.20 -13.85 -14.28
CA ALA A 522 -13.27 -12.41 -13.99
C ALA A 522 -14.08 -12.07 -12.71
N LYS A 523 -14.91 -13.01 -12.22
CA LYS A 523 -15.79 -12.81 -11.06
C LYS A 523 -15.82 -14.03 -10.15
N SER A 524 -15.94 -13.79 -8.85
CA SER A 524 -16.36 -14.78 -7.87
C SER A 524 -17.84 -14.58 -7.51
N SER A 525 -18.45 -15.55 -6.84
CA SER A 525 -19.87 -15.50 -6.48
C SER A 525 -20.12 -15.91 -5.04
N PHE A 526 -21.29 -15.56 -4.51
CA PHE A 526 -21.74 -16.03 -3.18
C PHE A 526 -21.74 -17.56 -3.10
N GLY A 527 -22.01 -18.28 -4.18
CA GLY A 527 -21.93 -19.74 -4.22
C GLY A 527 -20.54 -20.26 -3.81
N GLY A 528 -19.47 -19.58 -4.24
CA GLY A 528 -18.10 -19.94 -3.86
C GLY A 528 -17.78 -19.67 -2.39
N LEU A 529 -18.34 -18.59 -1.80
CA LEU A 529 -18.27 -18.33 -0.35
C LEU A 529 -18.82 -19.53 0.44
N TYR A 530 -20.02 -19.99 0.09
CA TYR A 530 -20.66 -21.12 0.78
C TYR A 530 -20.10 -22.49 0.41
N TYR A 531 -19.45 -22.64 -0.74
CA TYR A 531 -18.72 -23.87 -1.06
C TYR A 531 -17.53 -24.07 -0.11
N ARG A 532 -16.88 -22.98 0.30
CA ARG A 532 -15.80 -23.01 1.30
C ARG A 532 -16.30 -23.14 2.75
N ASN A 533 -17.62 -23.21 2.96
CA ASN A 533 -18.25 -23.31 4.28
C ASN A 533 -18.20 -24.73 4.85
N GLY A 534 -16.99 -25.22 5.15
CA GLY A 534 -16.75 -26.39 6.00
C GLY A 534 -16.42 -26.03 7.46
N ASN A 535 -16.38 -24.73 7.78
CA ASN A 535 -16.09 -24.14 9.09
C ASN A 535 -14.75 -24.59 9.73
N GLN A 536 -13.74 -24.89 8.91
CA GLN A 536 -12.39 -25.22 9.38
C GLN A 536 -11.40 -24.10 9.06
N GLY A 537 -10.58 -23.75 10.05
CA GLY A 537 -9.53 -22.75 9.89
C GLY A 537 -10.11 -21.35 9.59
N PRO A 538 -9.55 -20.60 8.63
CA PRO A 538 -9.87 -19.19 8.41
C PRO A 538 -11.19 -18.95 7.63
N TYR A 539 -11.94 -19.99 7.29
CA TYR A 539 -13.16 -19.91 6.48
C TYR A 539 -14.41 -19.91 7.37
N GLN A 540 -14.51 -18.91 8.25
CA GLN A 540 -15.64 -18.76 9.15
C GLN A 540 -16.74 -17.96 8.46
N VAL A 541 -17.97 -18.48 8.50
CA VAL A 541 -19.16 -17.77 8.01
C VAL A 541 -20.05 -17.45 9.23
N PRO A 542 -20.24 -16.16 9.59
CA PRO A 542 -21.13 -15.73 10.65
C PRO A 542 -22.54 -16.28 10.50
N GLN A 543 -23.21 -16.53 11.63
CA GLN A 543 -24.51 -17.19 11.64
C GLN A 543 -25.57 -16.47 10.79
N ARG A 544 -25.58 -15.13 10.78
CA ARG A 544 -26.54 -14.36 9.95
C ARG A 544 -26.41 -14.66 8.45
N TRP A 545 -25.20 -14.98 7.99
CA TRP A 545 -24.93 -15.37 6.61
C TRP A 545 -25.36 -16.81 6.35
N VAL A 546 -25.17 -17.71 7.32
CA VAL A 546 -25.69 -19.09 7.25
C VAL A 546 -27.21 -19.05 7.10
N ASP A 547 -27.89 -18.26 7.92
CA ASP A 547 -29.35 -18.14 7.93
C ASP A 547 -29.87 -17.48 6.64
N ALA A 548 -29.15 -16.48 6.12
CA ALA A 548 -29.54 -15.76 4.91
C ALA A 548 -29.30 -16.53 3.60
N LYS A 549 -28.53 -17.65 3.62
CA LYS A 549 -28.10 -18.39 2.43
C LYS A 549 -29.25 -18.70 1.45
N GLY A 550 -30.40 -19.14 1.97
CA GLY A 550 -31.56 -19.50 1.15
C GLY A 550 -32.23 -18.33 0.43
N SER A 551 -31.90 -17.09 0.81
CA SER A 551 -32.48 -15.86 0.24
C SER A 551 -31.55 -15.13 -0.75
N LEU A 552 -30.29 -15.57 -0.83
CA LEU A 552 -29.26 -14.98 -1.68
C LEU A 552 -29.28 -15.57 -3.08
N ASN A 553 -29.03 -14.75 -4.10
CA ASN A 553 -28.65 -15.21 -5.42
C ASN A 553 -27.21 -15.76 -5.39
N LEU A 554 -27.06 -17.08 -5.28
CA LEU A 554 -25.73 -17.72 -5.18
C LEU A 554 -24.87 -17.58 -6.45
N SER A 555 -25.45 -17.19 -7.59
CA SER A 555 -24.72 -16.91 -8.83
C SER A 555 -24.35 -15.43 -8.99
N GLU A 556 -24.83 -14.55 -8.10
CA GLU A 556 -24.50 -13.13 -8.11
C GLU A 556 -23.02 -12.91 -7.83
N ALA A 557 -22.45 -11.89 -8.49
CA ALA A 557 -21.05 -11.56 -8.31
C ALA A 557 -20.82 -10.98 -6.91
N LEU A 558 -19.93 -11.61 -6.14
CA LEU A 558 -19.46 -11.06 -4.85
C LEU A 558 -18.27 -10.15 -5.10
N ASP A 559 -17.20 -10.71 -5.68
CA ASP A 559 -16.00 -9.98 -6.05
C ASP A 559 -15.74 -10.08 -7.56
N PHE A 560 -14.96 -9.16 -8.11
CA PHE A 560 -14.47 -9.23 -9.48
C PHE A 560 -13.04 -8.72 -9.59
N VAL A 561 -12.39 -9.03 -10.72
CA VAL A 561 -11.03 -8.59 -11.01
C VAL A 561 -10.96 -7.69 -12.24
N SER A 562 -9.99 -6.78 -12.23
CA SER A 562 -9.67 -5.93 -13.38
C SER A 562 -8.17 -5.83 -13.59
N THR A 563 -7.77 -5.38 -14.77
CA THR A 563 -6.37 -5.05 -15.08
C THR A 563 -5.91 -3.71 -14.51
N CYS A 564 -6.71 -2.98 -13.72
CA CYS A 564 -6.24 -1.72 -13.12
C CYS A 564 -4.95 -1.92 -12.31
N ASP A 565 -3.99 -1.04 -12.54
CA ASP A 565 -2.69 -1.01 -11.88
C ASP A 565 -2.80 -0.47 -10.44
N ILE A 566 -2.83 -1.37 -9.46
CA ILE A 566 -2.97 -1.02 -8.05
C ILE A 566 -1.70 -1.30 -7.24
N GLY A 567 -1.54 -0.61 -6.12
CA GLY A 567 -0.52 -0.90 -5.12
C GLY A 567 -1.07 -0.88 -3.69
N GLY A 568 -0.19 -0.93 -2.68
CA GLY A 568 -0.58 -0.62 -1.30
C GLY A 568 -1.26 0.75 -1.23
N GLY A 569 -2.18 1.00 -0.30
CA GLY A 569 -2.92 2.28 -0.22
C GLY A 569 -4.06 2.46 -1.24
N ASP A 570 -4.17 1.61 -2.26
CA ASP A 570 -5.34 1.52 -3.12
C ASP A 570 -6.54 0.74 -2.57
N PRO A 571 -6.44 -0.10 -1.54
CA PRO A 571 -7.65 -0.58 -0.88
C PRO A 571 -8.56 0.59 -0.51
N GLY A 572 -9.84 0.46 -0.85
CA GLY A 572 -10.90 1.44 -0.75
C GLY A 572 -11.04 2.33 -1.99
N SER A 573 -10.22 2.16 -3.03
CA SER A 573 -10.37 2.94 -4.26
C SER A 573 -11.69 2.59 -4.96
N PRO A 574 -12.52 3.56 -5.37
CA PRO A 574 -13.65 3.29 -6.23
C PRO A 574 -13.19 2.75 -7.59
N ALA A 575 -13.90 1.75 -8.11
CA ALA A 575 -13.88 1.37 -9.50
C ALA A 575 -15.15 1.91 -10.18
N VAL A 576 -15.01 2.65 -11.28
CA VAL A 576 -16.14 3.26 -12.01
C VAL A 576 -16.18 2.85 -13.48
N ASN A 577 -17.38 2.74 -14.04
CA ASN A 577 -17.59 2.47 -15.46
C ASN A 577 -17.38 3.73 -16.34
N ARG A 578 -17.61 3.60 -17.66
CA ARG A 578 -17.54 4.73 -18.61
C ARG A 578 -18.53 5.88 -18.32
N ALA A 579 -19.59 5.63 -17.56
CA ALA A 579 -20.54 6.67 -17.13
C ALA A 579 -20.10 7.39 -15.85
N GLY A 580 -18.98 6.97 -15.23
CA GLY A 580 -18.51 7.50 -13.95
C GLY A 580 -19.32 6.96 -12.76
N GLU A 581 -20.05 5.86 -12.96
CA GLU A 581 -20.84 5.20 -11.92
C GLU A 581 -20.00 4.12 -11.23
N LEU A 582 -20.10 4.03 -9.90
CA LEU A 582 -19.43 3.03 -9.07
C LEU A 582 -19.90 1.63 -9.45
N VAL A 583 -18.95 0.76 -9.77
CA VAL A 583 -19.17 -0.67 -10.05
C VAL A 583 -18.55 -1.58 -8.99
N GLY A 584 -17.61 -1.07 -8.20
CA GLY A 584 -17.01 -1.79 -7.09
C GLY A 584 -16.02 -0.95 -6.30
N ILE A 585 -15.45 -1.56 -5.26
CA ILE A 585 -14.43 -0.95 -4.41
C ILE A 585 -13.24 -1.90 -4.33
N THR A 586 -12.04 -1.42 -4.66
CA THR A 586 -10.80 -2.21 -4.57
C THR A 586 -10.54 -2.59 -3.12
N PHE A 587 -10.11 -3.81 -2.84
CA PHE A 587 -9.70 -4.21 -1.49
C PHE A 587 -8.43 -5.05 -1.43
N ASP A 588 -8.00 -5.63 -2.55
CA ASP A 588 -6.75 -6.39 -2.62
C ASP A 588 -6.24 -6.49 -4.07
N GLY A 589 -5.07 -7.09 -4.25
CA GLY A 589 -4.56 -7.61 -5.51
C GLY A 589 -4.41 -9.13 -5.48
N ASN A 590 -4.05 -9.73 -6.61
CA ASN A 590 -3.59 -11.12 -6.63
C ASN A 590 -2.07 -11.23 -6.41
N LEU A 591 -1.56 -12.44 -6.20
CA LEU A 591 -0.14 -12.66 -5.93
C LEU A 591 0.76 -12.13 -7.06
N GLU A 592 0.29 -12.26 -8.29
CA GLU A 592 0.96 -11.81 -9.50
C GLU A 592 1.00 -10.29 -9.66
N SER A 593 0.26 -9.50 -8.86
CA SER A 593 0.34 -8.03 -8.88
C SER A 593 1.44 -7.45 -7.99
N LEU A 594 2.00 -8.22 -7.05
CA LEU A 594 3.09 -7.73 -6.20
C LEU A 594 4.30 -7.19 -6.99
N PRO A 595 4.73 -7.82 -8.10
CA PRO A 595 5.82 -7.30 -8.94
C PRO A 595 5.52 -5.97 -9.66
N ASP A 596 4.26 -5.51 -9.73
CA ASP A 596 3.90 -4.25 -10.40
C ASP A 596 4.52 -3.01 -9.72
N VAL A 597 5.03 -3.17 -8.49
CA VAL A 597 5.93 -2.22 -7.83
C VAL A 597 7.16 -1.91 -8.69
N TYR A 598 7.69 -2.88 -9.45
CA TYR A 598 8.88 -2.72 -10.29
C TYR A 598 8.53 -2.44 -11.75
N LEU A 599 7.50 -3.11 -12.27
CA LEU A 599 7.05 -3.00 -13.64
C LEU A 599 5.64 -3.58 -13.77
N TYR A 600 4.70 -2.77 -14.21
CA TYR A 600 3.32 -3.21 -14.45
C TYR A 600 3.21 -4.25 -15.58
N SER A 601 2.33 -5.25 -15.39
CA SER A 601 1.94 -6.21 -16.42
C SER A 601 0.47 -6.63 -16.31
N ASP A 602 -0.31 -6.47 -17.37
CA ASP A 602 -1.72 -6.87 -17.41
C ASP A 602 -1.94 -8.36 -17.76
N GLU A 603 -0.87 -9.13 -17.97
CA GLU A 603 -0.95 -10.56 -18.31
C GLU A 603 -1.60 -11.37 -17.18
N GLN A 604 -1.08 -11.22 -15.96
CA GLN A 604 -1.55 -11.97 -14.78
C GLN A 604 -1.96 -11.07 -13.61
N ALA A 605 -1.39 -9.87 -13.48
CA ALA A 605 -1.69 -9.01 -12.33
C ALA A 605 -3.14 -8.50 -12.38
N ARG A 606 -3.84 -8.54 -11.26
CA ARG A 606 -5.22 -8.12 -11.13
C ARG A 606 -5.45 -7.32 -9.86
N ALA A 607 -6.18 -6.21 -9.99
CA ALA A 607 -6.87 -5.59 -8.88
C ALA A 607 -8.13 -6.39 -8.56
N VAL A 608 -8.40 -6.63 -7.28
CA VAL A 608 -9.57 -7.34 -6.76
C VAL A 608 -10.51 -6.34 -6.09
N HIS A 609 -11.78 -6.40 -6.47
CA HIS A 609 -12.82 -5.46 -6.02
C HIS A 609 -14.00 -6.21 -5.44
N VAL A 610 -14.61 -5.66 -4.39
CA VAL A 610 -15.97 -6.05 -4.00
C VAL A 610 -16.93 -5.44 -5.02
N SER A 611 -17.80 -6.25 -5.60
CA SER A 611 -18.80 -5.81 -6.58
C SER A 611 -19.91 -5.00 -5.92
N VAL A 612 -20.38 -3.92 -6.55
CA VAL A 612 -21.61 -3.23 -6.12
C VAL A 612 -22.81 -4.18 -6.04
N ASP A 613 -22.84 -5.22 -6.88
CA ASP A 613 -23.86 -6.27 -6.87
C ASP A 613 -23.82 -7.06 -5.57
N GLY A 614 -22.63 -7.46 -5.16
CA GLY A 614 -22.36 -8.16 -3.92
C GLY A 614 -22.70 -7.30 -2.70
N ILE A 615 -22.33 -6.01 -2.72
CA ILE A 615 -22.68 -5.08 -1.65
C ILE A 615 -24.20 -4.94 -1.54
N PHE A 616 -24.89 -4.69 -2.66
CA PHE A 616 -26.34 -4.54 -2.68
C PHE A 616 -27.06 -5.78 -2.14
N GLU A 617 -26.69 -6.96 -2.64
CA GLU A 617 -27.31 -8.22 -2.23
C GLU A 617 -27.07 -8.48 -0.73
N ALA A 618 -25.85 -8.26 -0.23
CA ALA A 618 -25.54 -8.42 1.19
C ALA A 618 -26.34 -7.43 2.07
N LEU A 619 -26.32 -6.13 1.75
CA LEU A 619 -27.06 -5.11 2.51
C LEU A 619 -28.56 -5.40 2.52
N LYS A 620 -29.13 -5.86 1.39
CA LYS A 620 -30.56 -6.14 1.25
C LYS A 620 -30.98 -7.43 1.95
N LYS A 621 -30.22 -8.51 1.75
CA LYS A 621 -30.64 -9.88 2.12
C LYS A 621 -30.11 -10.30 3.47
N VAL A 622 -28.88 -9.91 3.82
CA VAL A 622 -28.24 -10.30 5.07
C VAL A 622 -28.47 -9.24 6.14
N TYR A 623 -28.09 -7.98 5.90
CA TYR A 623 -28.10 -6.93 6.92
C TYR A 623 -29.41 -6.15 7.03
N LYS A 624 -30.31 -6.29 6.04
CA LYS A 624 -31.60 -5.57 5.95
C LYS A 624 -31.45 -4.04 6.07
N ALA A 625 -30.37 -3.49 5.51
CA ALA A 625 -29.97 -2.09 5.61
C ALA A 625 -30.75 -1.17 4.65
N THR A 626 -32.08 -1.13 4.80
CA THR A 626 -33.00 -0.49 3.84
C THR A 626 -32.76 1.01 3.69
N THR A 627 -32.62 1.75 4.81
CA THR A 627 -32.41 3.20 4.78
C THR A 627 -31.07 3.59 4.14
N LEU A 628 -30.02 2.79 4.37
CA LEU A 628 -28.74 2.96 3.70
C LEU A 628 -28.84 2.71 2.19
N LEU A 629 -29.52 1.65 1.76
CA LEU A 629 -29.73 1.35 0.33
C LEU A 629 -30.51 2.46 -0.39
N GLU A 630 -31.52 3.04 0.27
CA GLU A 630 -32.27 4.18 -0.27
C GLU A 630 -31.38 5.40 -0.49
N GLU A 631 -30.51 5.73 0.48
CA GLU A 631 -29.59 6.86 0.36
C GLU A 631 -28.52 6.65 -0.71
N LEU A 632 -28.01 5.43 -0.86
CA LEU A 632 -27.07 5.05 -1.93
C LEU A 632 -27.72 5.11 -3.33
N GLY A 633 -29.04 5.31 -3.40
CA GLY A 633 -29.79 5.29 -4.65
C GLY A 633 -29.80 3.92 -5.31
N ALA A 634 -29.47 2.87 -4.56
CA ALA A 634 -29.37 1.50 -5.05
C ALA A 634 -30.79 0.93 -5.25
N ARG A 635 -31.17 0.74 -6.51
CA ARG A 635 -32.51 0.24 -6.87
C ARG A 635 -32.46 -1.26 -7.16
N PRO A 636 -33.57 -1.99 -6.95
CA PRO A 636 -33.71 -3.33 -7.50
C PRO A 636 -33.41 -3.30 -9.00
N ARG A 637 -32.64 -4.28 -9.46
CA ARG A 637 -32.46 -4.53 -10.89
C ARG A 637 -33.69 -5.17 -11.49
#